data_AF-A0A336M8R8-F1
#
_entry.id   AF-A0A336M8R8-F1
#
_cell.length_a   1.000
_cell.length_b   1.000
_cell.length_c   1.000
_cell.angle_alpha   90.00
_cell.angle_beta   90.00
_cell.angle_gamma   90.00
#
_symmetry.space_group_name_H-M   'P 1'
#
loop_
_entity.id
_entity.type
_entity.pdbx_description
1 polymer ?
#
loop_
_entity_poly.entity_id
_entity_poly.type
_entity_poly.pdbx_seq_one_letter_code
_entity_poly.pdbx_strand_id
1 'polypeptide(L)'
;MKFAYKFNNLLGTVYRKGNLLFTPDGNCVISPVGNRITIFDLKNNKSQTLSFESMYNYTAMDLSPNGCLLVAVNEKGQAHMISMISQTVIHKYKFSTAVSCIKFSPNGKYFAACKENFVMIFKTPGSATGEYSSFLVHKVYRTAFNQTSYLDWSDDSKLLAVGGKDSCVRIFSVEFVNNFRPYAIGQQSSEIVECFFEKNSLDVNTVGKNGQLCLWKCNVDISELSLKSENDDFESGRFVKRIKQEESSESEDELGENPVEKEMDADEAYVEDETFEDDDEKEQRDSQGKLILVKKENESKPRHPFYYTKISRHYLADEPKKENFKAKLTSAAYHKETKLLIVSFSTGAFYLYELPDVTMIHSLSISEYKIDTCCFNNTGDWVALGVSGLGQLLVWEWQSEQYVMKQQGHSSEMTSVAYSPDGQFLATGGSDAKIKLWNMLNGFCFVTFSEHTSAVTGIQFSHSKKFLVSSSLDGTVRAFDIIRYRNFKTFTSPRMVQFGCVALDHSGELVAAGGQDVFEIFLWSVKFGHLLEILSGHEGPVVSLAFSPVATSTAMVSASWDQTIKIWDCLETTQIHETIDLLSDALCVTIKPNGEEVAVATLNGNISVFNIKTAQQVSTIEGRKDMGSGVSDTDLTTAKKNLEGKAFQSITYSADGECILAGGKSKNVCIYHVYEAMLLKKFEITQNHSLDGMWDFIHRRNMTEFGNMALIEEREKLEGGNVSIKLPGVTKGDMAARKFKPEISVFSVKFSPSGQSWSAATTEGLLIFSLDKGVVFDPYYLSLEVTPKSIRECLRNEEFSTSLIMALKLNEQKLIQEIVEKIPYKQIPLVVPSLPDDFAHRLLTFIVKMLLTSPHLEFYLLWANTILTCHGQKEGVMAPQTLVALHQAYNHRYETINKICDFNKYTIRVLKKISALKMKNDAFKEPLTEREDEDGDNLMLIRSNDQTESMETENSDDDSSEE
;
A
#
# COMPACT_ATOMS: atom_id res chain seq x y z
N MET A 1 -8.05 -14.13 -25.77
CA MET A 1 -8.14 -12.83 -25.01
C MET A 1 -7.41 -11.64 -25.67
N LYS A 2 -7.51 -10.41 -25.12
CA LYS A 2 -6.67 -9.22 -25.45
C LYS A 2 -5.64 -8.95 -24.35
N PHE A 3 -4.41 -8.56 -24.71
CA PHE A 3 -3.25 -8.53 -23.77
C PHE A 3 -2.82 -7.13 -23.30
N ALA A 4 -3.72 -6.14 -23.36
CA ALA A 4 -3.46 -4.75 -23.00
C ALA A 4 -3.42 -4.48 -21.47
N TYR A 5 -3.08 -5.48 -20.65
CA TYR A 5 -3.03 -5.35 -19.19
C TYR A 5 -2.13 -4.19 -18.75
N LYS A 6 -2.61 -3.39 -17.81
CA LYS A 6 -1.85 -2.33 -17.12
C LYS A 6 -1.95 -2.52 -15.61
N PHE A 7 -0.99 -1.95 -14.89
CA PHE A 7 -0.99 -1.98 -13.42
C PHE A 7 -2.25 -1.31 -12.87
N ASN A 8 -3.00 -2.03 -12.02
CA ASN A 8 -4.26 -1.59 -11.46
C ASN A 8 -4.11 -1.15 -9.99
N ASN A 9 -3.66 -2.06 -9.12
CA ASN A 9 -3.55 -1.80 -7.68
C ASN A 9 -2.43 -2.66 -7.07
N LEU A 10 -1.82 -2.17 -6.00
CA LEU A 10 -0.93 -2.92 -5.11
C LEU A 10 -1.69 -3.19 -3.81
N LEU A 11 -1.88 -4.46 -3.49
CA LEU A 11 -2.42 -4.93 -2.20
C LEU A 11 -1.32 -5.70 -1.45
N GLY A 12 -1.63 -6.28 -0.29
CA GLY A 12 -0.64 -7.06 0.48
C GLY A 12 0.34 -6.20 1.29
N THR A 13 0.53 -4.93 0.90
CA THR A 13 1.32 -3.92 1.61
C THR A 13 0.56 -2.59 1.67
N VAL A 14 0.56 -1.94 2.84
CA VAL A 14 -0.32 -0.80 3.16
C VAL A 14 0.48 0.45 3.56
N TYR A 15 1.63 0.22 4.19
CA TYR A 15 2.63 1.22 4.53
C TYR A 15 4.00 0.53 4.52
N ARG A 16 5.07 1.21 4.08
CA ARG A 16 6.44 0.67 4.14
C ARG A 16 7.39 1.61 4.87
N LYS A 17 7.51 2.86 4.41
CA LYS A 17 8.43 3.87 4.98
C LYS A 17 8.08 5.25 4.42
N GLY A 18 8.12 6.26 5.27
CA GLY A 18 7.93 7.67 4.91
C GLY A 18 6.77 8.30 5.67
N ASN A 19 6.49 9.58 5.46
CA ASN A 19 5.37 10.24 6.12
C ASN A 19 4.01 9.91 5.51
N LEU A 20 2.99 9.98 6.36
CA LEU A 20 1.58 9.86 6.01
C LEU A 20 0.99 11.27 5.86
N LEU A 21 -0.03 11.40 5.00
CA LEU A 21 -0.74 12.65 4.78
C LEU A 21 -2.24 12.38 4.68
N PHE A 22 -3.07 13.32 5.12
CA PHE A 22 -4.48 13.37 4.74
C PHE A 22 -4.66 14.28 3.52
N THR A 23 -5.72 14.06 2.74
CA THR A 23 -6.22 15.07 1.79
C THR A 23 -6.85 16.26 2.53
N PRO A 24 -6.96 17.46 1.93
CA PRO A 24 -7.55 18.63 2.60
C PRO A 24 -9.03 18.40 2.97
N ASP A 25 -9.75 17.60 2.18
CA ASP A 25 -11.11 17.14 2.44
C ASP A 25 -11.21 16.19 3.66
N GLY A 26 -10.09 15.70 4.16
CA GLY A 26 -9.96 14.79 5.31
C GLY A 26 -10.43 13.35 5.12
N ASN A 27 -11.11 13.05 4.02
CA ASN A 27 -11.69 11.72 3.76
C ASN A 27 -10.69 10.66 3.29
N CYS A 28 -9.49 11.05 2.85
CA CYS A 28 -8.52 10.12 2.27
C CYS A 28 -7.14 10.22 2.92
N VAL A 29 -6.51 9.06 3.14
CA VAL A 29 -5.13 8.94 3.60
C VAL A 29 -4.22 8.56 2.44
N ILE A 30 -3.11 9.28 2.30
CA ILE A 30 -2.05 9.00 1.34
C ILE A 30 -0.91 8.32 2.10
N SER A 31 -0.52 7.11 1.69
CA SER A 31 0.61 6.39 2.26
C SER A 31 1.66 6.00 1.21
N PRO A 32 2.95 6.00 1.58
CA PRO A 32 4.03 5.49 0.76
C PRO A 32 4.17 3.96 0.93
N VAL A 33 4.05 3.23 -0.18
CA VAL A 33 4.18 1.77 -0.24
C VAL A 33 5.38 1.45 -1.13
N GLY A 34 6.57 1.59 -0.52
CA GLY A 34 7.84 1.47 -1.22
C GLY A 34 8.03 2.62 -2.20
N ASN A 35 8.14 2.29 -3.49
CA ASN A 35 8.32 3.23 -4.60
C ASN A 35 7.00 3.59 -5.33
N ARG A 36 5.86 3.22 -4.73
CA ARG A 36 4.51 3.62 -5.14
C ARG A 36 3.79 4.35 -4.00
N ILE A 37 2.70 5.01 -4.35
CA ILE A 37 1.87 5.77 -3.40
C ILE A 37 0.44 5.24 -3.51
N THR A 38 -0.15 4.89 -2.37
CA THR A 38 -1.55 4.45 -2.25
C THR A 38 -2.40 5.51 -1.59
N ILE A 39 -3.58 5.73 -2.16
CA ILE A 39 -4.63 6.58 -1.60
C ILE A 39 -5.72 5.65 -1.06
N PHE A 40 -6.03 5.79 0.23
CA PHE A 40 -7.11 5.10 0.91
C PHE A 40 -8.27 6.07 1.14
N ASP A 41 -9.34 5.91 0.38
CA ASP A 41 -10.60 6.60 0.58
C ASP A 41 -11.37 5.90 1.71
N LEU A 42 -11.38 6.54 2.88
CA LEU A 42 -12.00 6.02 4.11
C LEU A 42 -13.53 6.12 4.03
N LYS A 43 -14.07 7.05 3.23
CA LYS A 43 -15.51 7.29 3.10
C LYS A 43 -16.17 6.27 2.19
N ASN A 44 -15.55 5.94 1.06
CA ASN A 44 -16.05 4.92 0.12
C ASN A 44 -15.46 3.53 0.36
N ASN A 45 -14.55 3.37 1.34
CA ASN A 45 -13.81 2.14 1.60
C ASN A 45 -13.13 1.57 0.34
N LYS A 46 -12.29 2.40 -0.32
CA LYS A 46 -11.53 2.00 -1.51
C LYS A 46 -10.04 2.33 -1.38
N SER A 47 -9.18 1.40 -1.79
CA SER A 47 -7.75 1.66 -2.01
C SER A 47 -7.42 1.83 -3.49
N GLN A 48 -6.57 2.80 -3.81
CA GLN A 48 -6.09 3.06 -5.16
C GLN A 48 -4.59 3.41 -5.15
N THR A 49 -3.77 2.55 -5.73
CA THR A 49 -2.37 2.89 -6.07
C THR A 49 -2.33 3.77 -7.32
N LEU A 50 -1.47 4.79 -7.27
CA LEU A 50 -1.12 5.60 -8.43
C LEU A 50 -0.36 4.77 -9.46
N SER A 51 -0.56 5.03 -10.76
CA SER A 51 -0.07 4.15 -11.83
C SER A 51 1.41 4.33 -12.18
N PHE A 52 2.04 5.40 -11.73
CA PHE A 52 3.47 5.63 -11.91
C PHE A 52 4.28 4.97 -10.79
N GLU A 53 5.60 5.08 -10.94
CA GLU A 53 6.57 4.39 -10.11
C GLU A 53 7.85 5.21 -10.01
N SER A 54 8.55 5.11 -8.88
CA SER A 54 9.89 5.66 -8.71
C SER A 54 10.98 4.59 -8.68
N MET A 55 12.23 5.02 -8.90
CA MET A 55 13.40 4.13 -8.94
C MET A 55 13.87 3.67 -7.55
N TYR A 56 13.35 4.25 -6.47
CA TYR A 56 13.73 3.98 -5.08
C TYR A 56 12.54 4.29 -4.17
N ASN A 57 12.50 3.75 -2.96
CA ASN A 57 11.41 4.02 -2.01
C ASN A 57 11.22 5.53 -1.75
N TYR A 58 9.97 5.96 -1.55
CA TYR A 58 9.66 7.29 -1.05
C TYR A 58 10.04 7.43 0.43
N THR A 59 10.45 8.64 0.83
CA THR A 59 10.81 8.97 2.23
C THR A 59 10.06 10.17 2.77
N ALA A 60 9.88 11.21 1.96
CA ALA A 60 9.18 12.43 2.32
C ALA A 60 8.22 12.83 1.20
N MET A 61 6.99 13.15 1.57
CA MET A 61 5.94 13.62 0.69
C MET A 61 5.25 14.81 1.35
N ASP A 62 4.67 15.71 0.56
CA ASP A 62 3.72 16.69 1.09
C ASP A 62 2.71 17.06 0.01
N LEU A 63 1.53 17.54 0.42
CA LEU A 63 0.41 17.84 -0.46
C LEU A 63 0.13 19.34 -0.43
N SER A 64 -0.11 19.94 -1.60
CA SER A 64 -0.50 21.34 -1.70
C SER A 64 -1.82 21.59 -0.94
N PRO A 65 -2.02 22.75 -0.30
CA PRO A 65 -3.27 23.09 0.39
C PRO A 65 -4.54 22.89 -0.45
N ASN A 66 -4.44 23.10 -1.77
CA ASN A 66 -5.56 22.92 -2.71
C ASN A 66 -5.79 21.44 -3.13
N GLY A 67 -5.06 20.47 -2.56
CA GLY A 67 -5.13 19.03 -2.88
C GLY A 67 -4.68 18.62 -4.28
N CYS A 68 -4.34 19.57 -5.16
CA CYS A 68 -4.12 19.33 -6.59
C CYS A 68 -2.71 18.79 -6.92
N LEU A 69 -1.69 19.23 -6.18
CA LEU A 69 -0.28 18.88 -6.41
C LEU A 69 0.30 18.16 -5.19
N LEU A 70 0.97 17.04 -5.42
CA LEU A 70 1.73 16.29 -4.43
C LEU A 70 3.22 16.34 -4.80
N VAL A 71 4.09 16.65 -3.85
CA VAL A 71 5.55 16.46 -3.98
C VAL A 71 5.88 15.16 -3.29
N ALA A 72 6.61 14.26 -3.95
CA ALA A 72 7.14 13.05 -3.33
C ALA A 72 8.63 12.88 -3.64
N VAL A 73 9.46 12.62 -2.62
CA VAL A 73 10.91 12.45 -2.74
C VAL A 73 11.34 11.05 -2.30
N ASN A 74 12.23 10.48 -3.09
CA ASN A 74 12.83 9.15 -2.90
C ASN A 74 14.08 9.19 -2.01
N GLU A 75 14.51 8.02 -1.51
CA GLU A 75 15.74 7.80 -0.72
C GLU A 75 17.03 8.41 -1.31
N LYS A 76 17.10 8.58 -2.64
CA LYS A 76 18.23 9.18 -3.36
C LYS A 76 18.05 10.66 -3.73
N GLY A 77 17.07 11.35 -3.15
CA GLY A 77 16.82 12.78 -3.41
C GLY A 77 16.13 13.09 -4.75
N GLN A 78 15.55 12.09 -5.43
CA GLN A 78 14.72 12.36 -6.62
C GLN A 78 13.33 12.79 -6.19
N ALA A 79 12.92 14.00 -6.57
CA ALA A 79 11.58 14.56 -6.38
C ALA A 79 10.70 14.34 -7.60
N HIS A 80 9.43 14.06 -7.36
CA HIS A 80 8.38 13.95 -8.38
C HIS A 80 7.24 14.88 -8.00
N MET A 81 6.92 15.86 -8.87
CA MET A 81 5.65 16.59 -8.80
C MET A 81 4.58 15.74 -9.43
N ILE A 82 3.49 15.49 -8.72
CA ILE A 82 2.40 14.62 -9.13
C ILE A 82 1.12 15.45 -9.12
N SER A 83 0.35 15.43 -10.21
CA SER A 83 -1.03 15.93 -10.17
C SER A 83 -1.92 14.84 -9.59
N MET A 84 -2.67 15.16 -8.55
CA MET A 84 -3.65 14.25 -7.95
C MET A 84 -4.89 14.08 -8.84
N ILE A 85 -5.17 15.06 -9.70
CA ILE A 85 -6.32 15.05 -10.63
C ILE A 85 -6.08 14.08 -11.79
N SER A 86 -4.93 14.18 -12.46
CA SER A 86 -4.58 13.28 -13.58
C SER A 86 -3.87 12.00 -13.12
N GLN A 87 -3.40 11.94 -11.87
CA GLN A 87 -2.61 10.84 -11.30
C GLN A 87 -1.29 10.57 -12.05
N THR A 88 -0.70 11.62 -12.64
CA THR A 88 0.55 11.56 -13.41
C THR A 88 1.65 12.43 -12.80
N VAL A 89 2.91 12.00 -12.95
CA VAL A 89 4.08 12.84 -12.68
C VAL A 89 4.18 13.94 -13.73
N ILE A 90 4.15 15.21 -13.31
CA ILE A 90 4.30 16.39 -14.17
C ILE A 90 5.79 16.70 -14.38
N HIS A 91 6.54 16.82 -13.29
CA HIS A 91 7.95 17.19 -13.30
C HIS A 91 8.79 16.31 -12.39
N LYS A 92 10.07 16.16 -12.73
CA LYS A 92 11.07 15.46 -11.91
C LYS A 92 12.23 16.41 -11.62
N TYR A 93 12.67 16.43 -10.37
CA TYR A 93 13.87 17.16 -9.94
C TYR A 93 14.78 16.22 -9.16
N LYS A 94 16.08 16.51 -9.10
CA LYS A 94 17.05 15.66 -8.40
C LYS A 94 17.89 16.51 -7.44
N PHE A 95 17.59 16.38 -6.16
CA PHE A 95 18.50 16.80 -5.09
C PHE A 95 19.77 15.95 -5.13
N SER A 96 20.92 16.54 -4.80
CA SER A 96 22.20 15.81 -4.80
C SER A 96 22.30 14.78 -3.67
N THR A 97 21.53 14.97 -2.60
CA THR A 97 21.56 14.19 -1.35
C THR A 97 20.12 13.97 -0.85
N ALA A 98 19.95 13.09 0.14
CA ALA A 98 18.63 12.69 0.64
C ALA A 98 17.94 13.86 1.38
N VAL A 99 16.64 14.02 1.13
CA VAL A 99 15.80 15.04 1.78
C VAL A 99 15.14 14.44 3.02
N SER A 100 15.24 15.13 4.15
CA SER A 100 14.66 14.68 5.43
C SER A 100 13.18 15.06 5.58
N CYS A 101 12.82 16.29 5.23
CA CYS A 101 11.47 16.82 5.36
C CYS A 101 11.14 17.78 4.20
N ILE A 102 9.86 17.83 3.82
CA ILE A 102 9.31 18.73 2.79
C ILE A 102 8.00 19.27 3.34
N LYS A 103 7.75 20.58 3.18
CA LYS A 103 6.48 21.20 3.50
C LYS A 103 6.10 22.29 2.49
N PHE A 104 4.89 22.23 1.95
CA PHE A 104 4.25 23.34 1.26
C PHE A 104 3.96 24.49 2.23
N SER A 105 4.03 25.72 1.72
CA SER A 105 3.50 26.88 2.44
C SER A 105 1.96 26.83 2.49
N PRO A 106 1.31 27.31 3.57
CA PRO A 106 -0.15 27.40 3.66
C PRO A 106 -0.85 28.13 2.50
N ASN A 107 -0.18 29.10 1.86
CA ASN A 107 -0.71 29.79 0.67
C ASN A 107 -0.51 29.02 -0.66
N GLY A 108 0.18 27.87 -0.64
CA GLY A 108 0.47 27.05 -1.82
C GLY A 108 1.40 27.66 -2.89
N LYS A 109 2.03 28.82 -2.65
CA LYS A 109 2.95 29.51 -3.59
C LYS A 109 4.39 29.01 -3.51
N TYR A 110 4.79 28.49 -2.34
CA TYR A 110 6.13 27.99 -2.08
C TYR A 110 6.10 26.56 -1.52
N PHE A 111 7.22 25.86 -1.61
CA PHE A 111 7.47 24.68 -0.79
C PHE A 111 8.93 24.68 -0.33
N ALA A 112 9.17 24.24 0.90
CA ALA A 112 10.49 24.14 1.50
C ALA A 112 10.95 22.68 1.57
N ALA A 113 12.24 22.43 1.33
CA ALA A 113 12.86 21.12 1.41
C ALA A 113 14.16 21.17 2.25
N CYS A 114 14.25 20.28 3.24
CA CYS A 114 15.44 20.11 4.09
C CYS A 114 16.43 19.13 3.43
N LYS A 115 17.61 19.64 3.08
CA LYS A 115 18.71 18.89 2.45
C LYS A 115 19.97 19.04 3.30
N GLU A 116 20.31 18.01 4.05
CA GLU A 116 21.46 18.02 4.97
C GLU A 116 21.40 19.27 5.88
N ASN A 117 22.34 20.20 5.76
CA ASN A 117 22.43 21.40 6.58
C ASN A 117 21.75 22.63 5.94
N PHE A 118 21.17 22.46 4.75
CA PHE A 118 20.53 23.50 3.94
C PHE A 118 19.02 23.36 3.93
N VAL A 119 18.32 24.49 3.90
CA VAL A 119 16.89 24.57 3.61
C VAL A 119 16.72 25.35 2.31
N MET A 120 16.13 24.70 1.31
CA MET A 120 15.84 25.32 0.02
C MET A 120 14.35 25.59 -0.08
N ILE A 121 13.99 26.84 -0.36
CA ILE A 121 12.62 27.25 -0.63
C ILE A 121 12.47 27.38 -2.14
N PHE A 122 11.50 26.68 -2.71
CA PHE A 122 11.15 26.71 -4.12
C PHE A 122 9.82 27.44 -4.32
N LYS A 123 9.64 28.08 -5.47
CA LYS A 123 8.31 28.45 -5.97
C LYS A 123 7.61 27.18 -6.46
N THR A 124 6.32 27.03 -6.15
CA THR A 124 5.54 25.89 -6.65
C THR A 124 5.38 26.00 -8.18
N PRO A 125 5.72 24.96 -8.95
CA PRO A 125 5.53 24.98 -10.39
C PRO A 125 4.03 25.02 -10.74
N GLY A 126 3.69 25.67 -11.85
CA GLY A 126 2.32 25.71 -12.34
C GLY A 126 1.79 24.34 -12.74
N SER A 127 0.47 24.22 -12.90
CA SER A 127 -0.19 22.99 -13.39
C SER A 127 0.04 22.73 -14.89
N ALA A 128 0.78 23.61 -15.58
CA ALA A 128 1.09 23.46 -17.00
C ALA A 128 2.19 22.41 -17.23
N THR A 129 1.94 21.48 -18.14
CA THR A 129 2.94 20.50 -18.58
C THR A 129 3.83 21.10 -19.67
N GLY A 130 5.15 20.82 -19.61
CA GLY A 130 6.08 21.12 -20.72
C GLY A 130 7.24 22.07 -20.41
N GLU A 131 7.25 22.74 -19.27
CA GLU A 131 8.42 23.54 -18.83
C GLU A 131 9.59 22.63 -18.43
N TYR A 132 10.77 22.89 -19.00
CA TYR A 132 11.99 22.09 -18.74
C TYR A 132 12.53 22.28 -17.31
N SER A 133 12.42 23.51 -16.78
CA SER A 133 12.98 23.91 -15.47
C SER A 133 11.94 24.68 -14.63
N SER A 134 10.79 24.05 -14.36
CA SER A 134 9.70 24.66 -13.58
C SER A 134 10.01 24.82 -12.07
N PHE A 135 11.01 24.09 -11.57
CA PHE A 135 11.49 24.21 -10.19
C PHE A 135 12.41 25.41 -10.01
N LEU A 136 11.83 26.58 -9.73
CA LEU A 136 12.57 27.80 -9.43
C LEU A 136 12.89 27.88 -7.93
N VAL A 137 14.18 27.85 -7.58
CA VAL A 137 14.65 28.17 -6.22
C VAL A 137 14.37 29.64 -5.93
N HIS A 138 13.72 29.92 -4.80
CA HIS A 138 13.49 31.27 -4.30
C HIS A 138 14.63 31.74 -3.39
N LYS A 139 14.97 30.92 -2.37
CA LYS A 139 16.06 31.17 -1.43
C LYS A 139 16.67 29.86 -0.93
N VAL A 140 17.94 29.93 -0.53
CA VAL A 140 18.65 28.84 0.15
C VAL A 140 19.22 29.37 1.46
N TYR A 141 18.88 28.72 2.56
CA TYR A 141 19.44 29.01 3.88
C TYR A 141 20.43 27.92 4.27
N ARG A 142 21.66 28.32 4.62
CA ARG A 142 22.61 27.46 5.34
C ARG A 142 22.27 27.56 6.83
N THR A 143 21.71 26.49 7.38
CA THR A 143 21.05 26.59 8.69
C THR A 143 21.91 26.10 9.86
N ALA A 144 22.69 25.03 9.70
CA ALA A 144 23.22 24.29 10.84
C ALA A 144 24.61 23.67 10.59
N PHE A 145 25.26 23.25 11.68
CA PHE A 145 26.46 22.39 11.66
C PHE A 145 26.11 20.93 11.35
N ASN A 146 24.87 20.51 11.60
CA ASN A 146 24.40 19.13 11.46
C ASN A 146 23.05 19.10 10.70
N GLN A 147 22.61 17.90 10.31
CA GLN A 147 21.44 17.71 9.45
C GLN A 147 20.15 18.28 10.05
N THR A 148 19.39 18.97 9.20
CA THR A 148 18.01 19.45 9.45
C THR A 148 17.02 18.29 9.50
N SER A 149 16.15 18.26 10.50
CA SER A 149 15.19 17.18 10.74
C SER A 149 13.76 17.52 10.31
N TYR A 150 13.27 18.71 10.63
CA TYR A 150 11.85 19.08 10.47
C TYR A 150 11.65 20.53 9.99
N LEU A 151 10.46 20.80 9.45
CA LEU A 151 10.02 22.11 8.97
C LEU A 151 8.57 22.36 9.41
N ASP A 152 8.26 23.58 9.85
CA ASP A 152 6.89 24.08 9.88
C ASP A 152 6.83 25.54 9.39
N TRP A 153 5.70 25.89 8.78
CA TRP A 153 5.41 27.22 8.27
C TRP A 153 4.52 27.98 9.25
N SER A 154 4.77 29.27 9.39
CA SER A 154 3.78 30.21 9.94
C SER A 154 2.54 30.27 9.04
N ASP A 155 1.39 30.56 9.64
CA ASP A 155 0.10 30.52 8.93
C ASP A 155 0.02 31.58 7.81
N ASP A 156 0.73 32.71 7.95
CA ASP A 156 0.86 33.75 6.92
C ASP A 156 1.88 33.41 5.81
N SER A 157 2.56 32.26 5.92
CA SER A 157 3.62 31.79 5.02
C SER A 157 4.87 32.69 4.96
N LYS A 158 5.06 33.66 5.87
CA LYS A 158 6.25 34.55 5.85
C LYS A 158 7.43 34.02 6.63
N LEU A 159 7.19 33.33 7.75
CA LEU A 159 8.23 32.71 8.58
C LEU A 159 8.23 31.18 8.44
N LEU A 160 9.43 30.60 8.59
CA LEU A 160 9.71 29.17 8.50
C LEU A 160 10.54 28.74 9.72
N ALA A 161 10.03 27.79 10.50
CA ALA A 161 10.76 27.15 11.60
C ALA A 161 11.46 25.89 11.08
N VAL A 162 12.74 25.74 11.44
CA VAL A 162 13.62 24.66 11.00
C VAL A 162 14.22 23.96 12.22
N GLY A 163 13.90 22.69 12.41
CA GLY A 163 14.49 21.85 13.45
C GLY A 163 15.81 21.22 12.98
N GLY A 164 16.84 21.23 13.83
CA GLY A 164 18.13 20.58 13.58
C GLY A 164 18.44 19.42 14.52
N LYS A 165 19.27 18.47 14.05
CA LYS A 165 19.92 17.46 14.93
C LYS A 165 20.94 18.07 15.89
N ASP A 166 21.33 19.32 15.68
CA ASP A 166 22.14 20.12 16.62
C ASP A 166 21.34 20.66 17.82
N SER A 167 20.13 20.14 18.06
CA SER A 167 19.25 20.50 19.20
C SER A 167 18.82 21.98 19.22
N CYS A 168 18.93 22.66 18.08
CA CYS A 168 18.52 24.05 17.90
C CYS A 168 17.39 24.17 16.86
N VAL A 169 16.35 24.95 17.17
CA VAL A 169 15.37 25.39 16.17
C VAL A 169 15.81 26.75 15.65
N ARG A 170 15.74 26.97 14.34
CA ARG A 170 16.06 28.26 13.72
C ARG A 170 14.87 28.76 12.92
N ILE A 171 14.65 30.06 12.97
CA ILE A 171 13.51 30.70 12.30
C ILE A 171 14.07 31.63 11.22
N PHE A 172 13.53 31.49 10.01
CA PHE A 172 13.90 32.27 8.84
C PHE A 172 12.67 32.99 8.28
N SER A 173 12.87 34.15 7.65
CA SER A 173 11.82 34.81 6.86
C SER A 173 11.97 34.46 5.39
N VAL A 174 10.89 34.20 4.68
CA VAL A 174 10.91 33.90 3.24
C VAL A 174 11.07 35.18 2.43
N GLU A 175 10.35 36.23 2.81
CA GLU A 175 10.46 37.57 2.24
C GLU A 175 11.28 38.47 3.19
N PHE A 176 11.80 39.60 2.71
CA PHE A 176 12.60 40.50 3.55
C PHE A 176 11.66 41.36 4.42
N VAL A 177 11.79 41.21 5.73
CA VAL A 177 10.98 41.90 6.75
C VAL A 177 11.88 42.85 7.53
N ASN A 178 11.46 44.11 7.71
CA ASN A 178 12.29 45.15 8.32
C ASN A 178 12.78 44.81 9.74
N ASN A 179 11.89 44.24 10.55
CA ASN A 179 12.09 44.05 11.98
C ASN A 179 12.59 42.65 12.36
N PHE A 180 12.93 41.81 11.37
CA PHE A 180 13.30 40.40 11.58
C PHE A 180 14.73 40.14 11.12
N ARG A 181 15.46 39.36 11.92
CA ARG A 181 16.69 38.66 11.49
C ARG A 181 16.59 37.20 11.91
N PRO A 182 17.26 36.26 11.22
CA PRO A 182 17.23 34.85 11.58
C PRO A 182 17.56 34.63 13.06
N TYR A 183 16.69 33.91 13.77
CA TYR A 183 16.80 33.72 15.21
C TYR A 183 16.96 32.23 15.54
N ALA A 184 17.88 31.91 16.46
CA ALA A 184 18.17 30.55 16.90
C ALA A 184 17.70 30.30 18.34
N ILE A 185 16.92 29.25 18.54
CA ILE A 185 16.40 28.76 19.81
C ILE A 185 17.20 27.51 20.20
N GLY A 186 18.19 27.68 21.08
CA GLY A 186 19.04 26.59 21.57
C GLY A 186 18.82 26.31 23.06
N GLN A 187 18.04 25.27 23.39
CA GLN A 187 17.92 24.77 24.78
C GLN A 187 17.36 23.33 24.90
N GLN A 188 17.29 22.59 23.79
CA GLN A 188 16.90 21.17 23.81
C GLN A 188 18.13 20.32 24.18
N SER A 189 17.90 19.22 24.90
CA SER A 189 18.97 18.31 25.35
C SER A 189 19.13 17.08 24.45
N SER A 190 18.45 17.05 23.31
CA SER A 190 18.54 15.99 22.29
C SER A 190 18.04 16.50 20.94
N GLU A 191 18.30 15.74 19.87
CA GLU A 191 17.82 16.00 18.51
C GLU A 191 16.34 16.42 18.49
N ILE A 192 16.01 17.44 17.70
CA ILE A 192 14.62 17.89 17.52
C ILE A 192 13.90 16.92 16.60
N VAL A 193 12.78 16.39 17.09
CA VAL A 193 11.85 15.54 16.31
C VAL A 193 10.81 16.42 15.62
N GLU A 194 10.26 17.41 16.32
CA GLU A 194 9.28 18.33 15.77
C GLU A 194 9.45 19.77 16.29
N CYS A 195 9.12 20.74 15.45
CA CYS A 195 8.94 22.15 15.80
C CYS A 195 7.74 22.69 15.03
N PHE A 196 6.86 23.45 15.70
CA PHE A 196 5.63 23.98 15.10
C PHE A 196 5.24 25.33 15.70
N PHE A 197 4.50 26.13 14.92
CA PHE A 197 3.88 27.38 15.37
C PHE A 197 2.48 27.15 15.98
N GLU A 198 2.06 28.01 16.92
CA GLU A 198 0.66 28.08 17.33
C GLU A 198 -0.21 28.84 16.31
N LYS A 199 -1.50 28.49 16.23
CA LYS A 199 -2.45 29.09 15.29
C LYS A 199 -2.56 30.60 15.48
N ASN A 200 -2.40 31.36 14.40
CA ASN A 200 -2.42 32.84 14.40
C ASN A 200 -1.44 33.47 15.42
N SER A 201 -0.38 32.76 15.82
CA SER A 201 0.69 33.30 16.66
C SER A 201 2.06 33.03 16.03
N LEU A 202 3.07 33.78 16.47
CA LEU A 202 4.47 33.47 16.19
C LEU A 202 5.10 32.63 17.32
N ASP A 203 4.33 32.25 18.34
CA ASP A 203 4.77 31.34 19.40
C ASP A 203 5.18 29.97 18.81
N VAL A 204 6.28 29.42 19.30
CA VAL A 204 6.90 28.21 18.76
C VAL A 204 6.98 27.15 19.86
N ASN A 205 6.56 25.94 19.54
CA ASN A 205 6.63 24.80 20.42
C ASN A 205 7.62 23.77 19.84
N THR A 206 8.41 23.14 20.71
CA THR A 206 9.57 22.33 20.30
C THR A 206 9.64 21.01 21.05
N VAL A 207 9.82 19.90 20.32
CA VAL A 207 9.80 18.54 20.87
C VAL A 207 11.13 17.82 20.58
N GLY A 208 11.85 17.47 21.65
CA GLY A 208 13.11 16.72 21.59
C GLY A 208 12.91 15.20 21.64
N LYS A 209 13.84 14.44 21.03
CA LYS A 209 13.86 12.97 20.93
C LYS A 209 13.82 12.23 22.29
N ASN A 210 14.27 12.89 23.36
CA ASN A 210 14.21 12.37 24.72
C ASN A 210 12.87 12.62 25.45
N GLY A 211 11.89 13.24 24.77
CA GLY A 211 10.57 13.60 25.29
C GLY A 211 10.47 15.00 25.88
N GLN A 212 11.49 15.85 25.72
CA GLN A 212 11.46 17.23 26.22
C GLN A 212 10.60 18.14 25.32
N LEU A 213 9.45 18.59 25.83
CA LEU A 213 8.65 19.66 25.27
C LEU A 213 9.09 21.00 25.86
N CYS A 214 9.24 22.03 25.03
CA CYS A 214 9.44 23.41 25.47
C CYS A 214 8.54 24.36 24.67
N LEU A 215 7.80 25.20 25.39
CA LEU A 215 6.92 26.22 24.85
C LEU A 215 7.62 27.58 24.84
N TRP A 216 7.60 28.27 23.70
CA TRP A 216 8.32 29.54 23.51
C TRP A 216 7.37 30.65 23.06
N LYS A 217 7.30 31.72 23.83
CA LYS A 217 6.54 32.92 23.49
C LYS A 217 7.37 33.89 22.66
N CYS A 218 6.84 34.36 21.54
CA CYS A 218 7.42 35.46 20.78
C CYS A 218 7.13 36.82 21.47
N ASN A 219 7.99 37.80 21.24
CA ASN A 219 7.76 39.19 21.69
C ASN A 219 6.97 40.03 20.66
N VAL A 220 6.73 39.50 19.45
CA VAL A 220 6.18 40.25 18.31
C VAL A 220 4.93 39.53 17.78
N ASP A 221 3.86 40.29 17.59
CA ASP A 221 2.60 39.79 17.02
C ASP A 221 2.62 39.81 15.48
N ILE A 222 1.82 38.95 14.83
CA ILE A 222 1.79 38.78 13.36
C ILE A 222 1.57 40.11 12.61
N SER A 223 0.77 41.02 13.18
CA SER A 223 0.44 42.33 12.61
C SER A 223 1.63 43.30 12.51
N GLU A 224 2.70 43.09 13.27
CA GLU A 224 3.87 43.99 13.30
C GLU A 224 4.95 43.63 12.25
N LEU A 225 4.78 42.52 11.54
CA LEU A 225 5.67 42.05 10.48
C LEU A 225 5.50 42.87 9.18
N SER A 226 6.15 44.04 9.12
CA SER A 226 6.21 44.87 7.91
C SER A 226 7.18 44.32 6.85
N LEU A 227 6.65 44.07 5.64
CA LEU A 227 7.44 43.72 4.46
C LEU A 227 8.25 44.94 3.98
N LYS A 228 9.49 44.74 3.55
CA LYS A 228 10.18 45.72 2.70
C LYS A 228 9.56 45.72 1.31
N SER A 229 9.32 46.90 0.75
CA SER A 229 9.03 47.02 -0.68
C SER A 229 10.34 47.05 -1.47
N GLU A 230 10.38 46.49 -2.67
CA GLU A 230 11.58 46.48 -3.53
C GLU A 230 11.95 47.90 -4.07
N ASN A 231 11.23 48.95 -3.66
CA ASN A 231 11.43 50.33 -4.10
C ASN A 231 12.17 51.22 -3.07
N ASP A 232 12.45 50.72 -1.85
CA ASP A 232 13.01 51.52 -0.75
C ASP A 232 14.56 51.62 -0.77
N ASP A 233 15.22 51.11 -1.81
CA ASP A 233 16.69 51.05 -1.93
C ASP A 233 17.38 52.39 -2.28
N PHE A 234 16.64 53.52 -2.30
CA PHE A 234 17.20 54.83 -2.66
C PHE A 234 17.48 55.79 -1.49
N GLU A 235 17.06 55.50 -0.26
CA GLU A 235 17.27 56.40 0.90
C GLU A 235 17.84 55.71 2.15
N SER A 236 19.09 55.21 2.07
CA SER A 236 19.93 55.15 3.28
C SER A 236 21.45 55.32 3.02
N GLY A 237 22.03 56.34 3.66
CA GLY A 237 23.43 56.32 4.12
C GLY A 237 24.55 56.45 3.09
N ARG A 238 24.92 57.69 2.73
CA ARG A 238 26.18 58.02 2.04
C ARG A 238 27.41 57.40 2.74
N PHE A 239 28.09 56.44 2.12
CA PHE A 239 29.48 56.14 2.46
C PHE A 239 30.40 57.20 1.85
N VAL A 240 30.85 58.14 2.68
CA VAL A 240 31.91 59.09 2.32
C VAL A 240 33.24 58.34 2.33
N LYS A 241 33.85 58.15 1.15
CA LYS A 241 35.25 57.72 1.03
C LYS A 241 36.14 58.71 1.76
N ARG A 242 36.60 58.36 2.97
CA ARG A 242 37.72 59.04 3.61
C ARG A 242 39.01 58.56 2.96
N ILE A 243 39.54 59.38 2.07
CA ILE A 243 40.94 59.33 1.66
C ILE A 243 41.77 59.53 2.95
N LYS A 244 42.59 58.53 3.31
CA LYS A 244 43.74 58.74 4.18
C LYS A 244 44.98 58.76 3.29
N GLN A 245 45.81 59.78 3.50
CA GLN A 245 47.15 59.84 2.95
C GLN A 245 48.03 58.90 3.77
N GLU A 246 48.83 58.09 3.10
CA GLU A 246 49.92 57.35 3.73
C GLU A 246 51.22 58.13 3.48
N GLU A 247 51.97 58.40 4.55
CA GLU A 247 53.32 58.93 4.45
C GLU A 247 54.33 57.77 4.48
N SER A 248 55.33 57.89 3.63
CA SER A 248 56.45 57.00 3.33
C SER A 248 57.11 56.26 4.51
N SER A 249 57.42 54.97 4.29
CA SER A 249 58.73 54.38 4.63
C SER A 249 59.11 53.30 3.61
N GLU A 250 60.31 53.40 3.05
CA GLU A 250 60.81 52.60 1.92
C GLU A 250 61.40 51.24 2.34
N SER A 251 61.23 50.21 1.51
CA SER A 251 62.24 49.16 1.25
C SER A 251 61.83 48.32 0.03
N GLU A 252 62.77 48.10 -0.90
CA GLU A 252 62.54 47.53 -2.24
C GLU A 252 62.74 45.99 -2.31
N ASP A 253 62.67 45.45 -3.55
CA ASP A 253 63.12 44.13 -4.05
C ASP A 253 62.21 42.88 -3.86
N GLU A 254 61.99 41.98 -4.84
CA GLU A 254 62.08 42.04 -6.32
C GLU A 254 61.33 40.82 -6.96
N LEU A 255 60.82 40.97 -8.19
CA LEU A 255 60.59 39.98 -9.27
C LEU A 255 60.22 38.50 -8.92
N GLY A 256 58.99 38.03 -9.20
CA GLY A 256 58.56 37.46 -10.51
C GLY A 256 57.79 36.13 -10.30
N GLU A 257 57.06 35.49 -11.22
CA GLU A 257 56.70 35.75 -12.64
C GLU A 257 55.22 35.30 -12.93
N ASN A 258 54.82 35.12 -14.20
CA ASN A 258 53.51 34.64 -14.73
C ASN A 258 53.78 33.65 -15.91
N PRO A 259 52.82 33.08 -16.71
CA PRO A 259 51.37 33.35 -16.86
C PRO A 259 50.42 32.14 -17.19
N VAL A 260 49.15 32.48 -17.53
CA VAL A 260 48.06 31.71 -18.24
C VAL A 260 47.48 30.45 -17.54
N GLU A 261 46.17 30.13 -17.59
CA GLU A 261 45.05 30.57 -18.45
C GLU A 261 43.78 31.02 -17.67
N LYS A 262 42.88 31.75 -18.35
CA LYS A 262 41.62 32.32 -17.80
C LYS A 262 40.39 31.61 -18.38
N GLU A 263 39.42 31.23 -17.55
CA GLU A 263 38.00 31.12 -17.95
C GLU A 263 37.06 31.69 -16.87
N MET A 264 36.60 32.92 -17.12
CA MET A 264 35.34 33.55 -16.68
C MET A 264 34.65 33.07 -15.40
N ASP A 265 35.01 33.67 -14.26
CA ASP A 265 34.13 33.73 -13.07
C ASP A 265 33.01 34.76 -13.27
N ALA A 266 31.82 34.46 -12.72
CA ALA A 266 30.70 35.39 -12.62
C ALA A 266 30.41 35.66 -11.14
N ASP A 267 30.31 36.95 -10.78
CA ASP A 267 30.39 37.46 -9.40
C ASP A 267 29.49 36.74 -8.38
N GLU A 268 30.09 35.86 -7.55
CA GLU A 268 29.49 35.39 -6.30
C GLU A 268 29.75 36.41 -5.20
N ALA A 269 28.69 37.08 -4.73
CA ALA A 269 28.77 38.01 -3.61
C ALA A 269 28.96 37.25 -2.28
N TYR A 270 30.21 37.05 -1.88
CA TYR A 270 30.57 36.59 -0.55
C TYR A 270 30.10 37.59 0.51
N VAL A 271 29.35 37.09 1.51
CA VAL A 271 29.21 37.74 2.80
C VAL A 271 30.13 36.98 3.74
N GLU A 272 31.24 37.60 4.12
CA GLU A 272 32.14 37.06 5.14
C GLU A 272 31.47 37.19 6.52
N ASP A 273 31.36 36.08 7.24
CA ASP A 273 31.02 36.09 8.66
C ASP A 273 32.26 36.56 9.44
N GLU A 274 32.24 37.75 10.03
CA GLU A 274 33.29 38.22 10.94
C GLU A 274 33.37 37.30 12.18
N THR A 275 34.39 36.45 12.21
CA THR A 275 34.75 35.66 13.39
C THR A 275 35.58 36.50 14.36
N PHE A 276 35.03 36.71 15.57
CA PHE A 276 35.75 36.90 16.84
C PHE A 276 37.00 37.81 16.81
N GLU A 277 36.83 39.08 17.18
CA GLU A 277 37.93 39.92 17.69
C GLU A 277 37.92 39.96 19.23
N ASP A 278 39.14 39.98 19.77
CA ASP A 278 39.59 39.76 21.14
C ASP A 278 38.96 40.62 22.27
N ASP A 279 38.75 39.99 23.44
CA ASP A 279 38.43 40.65 24.70
C ASP A 279 39.68 41.31 25.32
N ASP A 280 39.90 42.59 25.01
CA ASP A 280 40.99 43.40 25.58
C ASP A 280 40.60 43.93 26.99
N GLU A 281 40.48 43.03 27.99
CA GLU A 281 40.14 43.38 29.39
C GLU A 281 41.28 44.13 30.09
N LYS A 282 41.13 45.45 30.26
CA LYS A 282 42.04 46.27 31.08
C LYS A 282 41.77 46.13 32.58
N GLU A 283 42.48 45.21 33.23
CA GLU A 283 42.56 45.15 34.69
C GLU A 283 43.10 46.47 35.30
N GLN A 284 42.39 47.05 36.26
CA GLN A 284 42.93 48.06 37.16
C GLN A 284 43.12 47.49 38.57
N ARG A 285 44.25 47.83 39.20
CA ARG A 285 44.66 47.36 40.53
C ARG A 285 44.98 48.56 41.40
N ASP A 286 44.42 48.62 42.61
CA ASP A 286 44.79 49.60 43.62
C ASP A 286 46.19 49.32 44.18
N SER A 287 46.81 50.33 44.82
CA SER A 287 48.20 50.31 45.32
C SER A 287 48.50 49.32 46.47
N GLN A 288 47.59 48.39 46.76
CA GLN A 288 47.78 47.27 47.68
C GLN A 288 47.41 45.90 47.07
N GLY A 289 47.25 45.81 45.74
CA GLY A 289 47.26 44.54 45.01
C GLY A 289 46.02 43.65 45.19
N LYS A 290 44.85 44.22 45.52
CA LYS A 290 43.58 43.47 45.61
C LYS A 290 42.68 43.80 44.41
N LEU A 291 42.20 42.77 43.71
CA LEU A 291 41.24 42.90 42.62
C LEU A 291 39.89 43.41 43.13
N ILE A 292 39.37 44.49 42.54
CA ILE A 292 38.04 45.03 42.81
C ILE A 292 37.14 44.74 41.62
N LEU A 293 36.24 43.76 41.78
CA LEU A 293 35.16 43.50 40.83
C LEU A 293 34.09 44.60 40.95
N VAL A 294 34.24 45.67 40.18
CA VAL A 294 33.20 46.69 40.01
C VAL A 294 32.07 46.09 39.15
N LYS A 295 31.03 45.56 39.81
CA LYS A 295 29.75 45.30 39.15
C LYS A 295 29.13 46.64 38.75
N LYS A 296 29.34 47.05 37.49
CA LYS A 296 28.50 48.09 36.89
C LYS A 296 27.09 47.53 36.73
N GLU A 297 26.11 48.29 37.21
CA GLU A 297 24.70 47.96 37.04
C GLU A 297 24.29 48.10 35.57
N ASN A 298 23.25 47.36 35.19
CA ASN A 298 22.86 47.07 33.81
C ASN A 298 22.59 48.33 32.95
N GLU A 299 23.55 48.70 32.10
CA GLU A 299 23.22 49.31 30.80
C GLU A 299 22.99 48.16 29.80
N SER A 300 21.73 47.84 29.56
CA SER A 300 21.35 46.76 28.65
C SER A 300 21.75 47.11 27.21
N LYS A 301 22.63 46.29 26.61
CA LYS A 301 22.76 46.20 25.14
C LYS A 301 21.34 46.11 24.54
N PRO A 302 21.01 46.85 23.47
CA PRO A 302 19.67 46.83 22.89
C PRO A 302 19.32 45.39 22.53
N ARG A 303 18.27 44.85 23.15
CA ARG A 303 17.80 43.49 22.85
C ARG A 303 17.41 43.45 21.37
N HIS A 304 17.68 42.32 20.74
CA HIS A 304 17.26 42.09 19.37
C HIS A 304 15.74 42.36 19.26
N PRO A 305 15.25 43.12 18.25
CA PRO A 305 13.84 43.53 18.18
C PRO A 305 12.87 42.34 18.16
N PHE A 306 13.36 41.20 17.68
CA PHE A 306 12.64 39.93 17.62
C PHE A 306 13.33 38.89 18.50
N TYR A 307 12.70 38.43 19.57
CA TYR A 307 13.26 37.40 20.46
C TYR A 307 12.19 36.48 21.04
N TYR A 308 12.61 35.28 21.44
CA TYR A 308 11.76 34.30 22.12
C TYR A 308 12.06 34.22 23.59
N THR A 309 11.00 34.12 24.39
CA THR A 309 11.06 33.81 25.82
C THR A 309 10.51 32.41 26.05
N LYS A 310 11.08 31.66 27.00
CA LYS A 310 10.58 30.33 27.34
C LYS A 310 9.48 30.45 28.39
N ILE A 311 8.33 29.84 28.13
CA ILE A 311 7.23 29.76 29.10
C ILE A 311 7.49 28.59 30.06
N SER A 312 7.61 27.37 29.52
CA SER A 312 7.67 26.15 30.32
C SER A 312 8.54 25.05 29.68
N ARG A 313 8.79 23.99 30.46
CA ARG A 313 9.46 22.75 30.04
C ARG A 313 8.71 21.57 30.63
N HIS A 314 8.26 20.65 29.78
CA HIS A 314 7.56 19.44 30.18
C HIS A 314 8.32 18.20 29.66
N TYR A 315 8.13 17.06 30.30
CA TYR A 315 8.73 15.79 29.89
C TYR A 315 7.62 14.76 29.60
N LEU A 316 7.43 14.49 28.31
CA LEU A 316 6.38 13.61 27.79
C LEU A 316 6.76 12.12 27.85
N ALA A 317 8.03 11.83 28.14
CA ALA A 317 8.58 10.48 28.13
C ALA A 317 8.67 9.82 29.51
N ASP A 318 8.20 10.46 30.57
CA ASP A 318 8.37 9.94 31.93
C ASP A 318 7.49 8.71 32.20
N GLU A 319 6.33 8.60 31.54
CA GLU A 319 5.51 7.39 31.57
C GLU A 319 6.10 6.23 30.75
N PRO A 320 6.37 6.36 29.44
CA PRO A 320 6.92 5.25 28.65
C PRO A 320 8.31 4.81 29.13
N LYS A 321 9.07 5.67 29.85
CA LYS A 321 10.32 5.27 30.51
C LYS A 321 10.14 4.47 31.80
N LYS A 322 8.98 4.55 32.48
CA LYS A 322 8.66 3.67 33.62
C LYS A 322 8.44 2.24 33.13
N GLU A 323 7.74 2.07 32.02
CA GLU A 323 7.56 0.76 31.37
C GLU A 323 8.86 0.27 30.73
N ASN A 324 9.52 1.12 29.96
CA ASN A 324 10.68 0.78 29.16
C ASN A 324 11.73 1.90 29.21
N PHE A 325 12.73 1.79 30.09
CA PHE A 325 13.76 2.81 30.30
C PHE A 325 14.47 3.29 29.00
N LYS A 326 14.54 2.45 27.97
CA LYS A 326 15.14 2.77 26.66
C LYS A 326 14.18 3.49 25.67
N ALA A 327 12.95 3.80 26.06
CA ALA A 327 11.96 4.46 25.21
C ALA A 327 12.44 5.83 24.70
N LYS A 328 12.34 6.04 23.39
CA LYS A 328 12.68 7.31 22.71
C LYS A 328 11.50 7.75 21.85
N LEU A 329 11.34 9.06 21.72
CA LEU A 329 10.38 9.64 20.78
C LEU A 329 10.84 9.37 19.34
N THR A 330 9.91 8.96 18.48
CA THR A 330 10.18 8.65 17.07
C THR A 330 9.54 9.68 16.14
N SER A 331 8.26 9.99 16.35
CA SER A 331 7.58 11.09 15.66
C SER A 331 6.66 11.87 16.61
N ALA A 332 6.34 13.09 16.24
CA ALA A 332 5.24 13.86 16.79
C ALA A 332 4.49 14.55 15.64
N ALA A 333 3.24 14.94 15.89
CA ALA A 333 2.48 15.81 15.01
C ALA A 333 1.60 16.74 15.85
N TYR A 334 1.45 17.99 15.44
CA TYR A 334 0.57 18.96 16.09
C TYR A 334 -0.58 19.43 15.19
N HIS A 335 -1.79 19.47 15.73
CA HIS A 335 -2.94 20.07 15.06
C HIS A 335 -3.20 21.48 15.60
N LYS A 336 -2.91 22.50 14.78
CA LYS A 336 -2.98 23.92 15.15
C LYS A 336 -4.37 24.39 15.58
N GLU A 337 -5.45 23.83 15.01
CA GLU A 337 -6.81 24.33 15.29
C GLU A 337 -7.39 23.84 16.61
N THR A 338 -7.20 22.56 16.93
CA THR A 338 -7.69 21.94 18.17
C THR A 338 -6.65 21.92 19.29
N LYS A 339 -5.43 22.42 19.01
CA LYS A 339 -4.26 22.43 19.89
C LYS A 339 -3.85 21.05 20.42
N LEU A 340 -4.13 19.99 19.67
CA LEU A 340 -3.77 18.62 20.03
C LEU A 340 -2.36 18.27 19.54
N LEU A 341 -1.55 17.72 20.44
CA LEU A 341 -0.22 17.18 20.15
C LEU A 341 -0.25 15.65 20.29
N ILE A 342 0.08 14.92 19.22
CA ILE A 342 0.32 13.48 19.30
C ILE A 342 1.81 13.15 19.27
N VAL A 343 2.18 12.15 20.08
CA VAL A 343 3.55 11.87 20.50
C VAL A 343 3.76 10.36 20.41
N SER A 344 4.63 9.88 19.52
CA SER A 344 4.82 8.44 19.27
C SER A 344 6.20 7.94 19.71
N PHE A 345 6.23 6.74 20.29
CA PHE A 345 7.45 6.18 20.89
C PHE A 345 7.98 4.94 20.15
N SER A 346 9.27 4.67 20.36
CA SER A 346 9.98 3.50 19.85
C SER A 346 9.45 2.15 20.37
N THR A 347 8.63 2.16 21.42
CA THR A 347 7.92 1.01 22.00
C THR A 347 6.62 0.68 21.29
N GLY A 348 6.16 1.52 20.35
CA GLY A 348 4.87 1.39 19.67
C GLY A 348 3.66 1.83 20.50
N ALA A 349 3.91 2.55 21.60
CA ALA A 349 2.92 3.38 22.29
C ALA A 349 2.86 4.79 21.69
N PHE A 350 1.66 5.39 21.70
CA PHE A 350 1.47 6.81 21.44
C PHE A 350 0.62 7.46 22.54
N TYR A 351 0.79 8.76 22.65
CA TYR A 351 0.15 9.61 23.66
C TYR A 351 -0.45 10.83 22.97
N LEU A 352 -1.67 11.20 23.36
CA LEU A 352 -2.35 12.41 22.91
C LEU A 352 -2.38 13.43 24.06
N TYR A 353 -1.93 14.65 23.79
CA TYR A 353 -1.89 15.75 24.75
C TYR A 353 -2.65 16.98 24.24
N GLU A 354 -3.25 17.74 25.16
CA GLU A 354 -3.80 19.07 24.89
C GLU A 354 -2.75 20.14 25.21
N LEU A 355 -2.56 21.13 24.33
CA LEU A 355 -1.70 22.29 24.57
C LEU A 355 -2.54 23.57 24.77
N PRO A 356 -2.13 24.51 25.64
CA PRO A 356 -0.80 24.66 26.22
C PRO A 356 -0.55 23.93 27.55
N ASP A 357 -1.58 23.42 28.22
CA ASP A 357 -1.47 22.91 29.61
C ASP A 357 -0.76 21.55 29.73
N VAL A 358 -0.57 20.84 28.61
CA VAL A 358 0.10 19.54 28.52
C VAL A 358 -0.62 18.45 29.33
N THR A 359 -1.96 18.50 29.33
CA THR A 359 -2.81 17.44 29.87
C THR A 359 -2.74 16.21 28.95
N MET A 360 -2.61 15.02 29.52
CA MET A 360 -2.72 13.78 28.75
C MET A 360 -4.19 13.43 28.58
N ILE A 361 -4.63 13.19 27.35
CA ILE A 361 -5.99 12.78 27.02
C ILE A 361 -6.06 11.25 26.95
N HIS A 362 -5.20 10.63 26.14
CA HIS A 362 -5.14 9.17 25.98
C HIS A 362 -3.70 8.66 25.84
N SER A 363 -3.48 7.41 26.25
CA SER A 363 -2.28 6.62 26.00
C SER A 363 -2.67 5.23 25.49
N LEU A 364 -2.05 4.77 24.41
CA LEU A 364 -2.41 3.49 23.79
C LEU A 364 -1.19 2.83 23.12
N SER A 365 -1.04 1.52 23.30
CA SER A 365 -0.05 0.69 22.62
C SER A 365 -0.69 -0.07 21.45
N ILE A 366 -0.08 0.04 20.26
CA ILE A 366 -0.58 -0.56 19.01
C ILE A 366 0.16 -1.86 18.68
N SER A 367 1.46 -1.85 18.91
CA SER A 367 2.42 -2.89 18.53
C SER A 367 3.67 -2.77 19.39
N GLU A 368 4.49 -3.81 19.44
CA GLU A 368 5.83 -3.76 20.07
C GLU A 368 6.86 -3.05 19.19
N TYR A 369 6.54 -2.85 17.91
CA TYR A 369 7.39 -2.15 16.94
C TYR A 369 7.21 -0.64 17.06
N LYS A 370 8.32 0.10 16.85
CA LYS A 370 8.30 1.56 16.76
C LYS A 370 7.26 2.08 15.76
N ILE A 371 6.53 3.11 16.17
CA ILE A 371 5.75 3.94 15.25
C ILE A 371 6.74 4.88 14.55
N ASP A 372 6.72 4.92 13.23
CA ASP A 372 7.65 5.76 12.45
C ASP A 372 7.08 7.16 12.20
N THR A 373 5.77 7.24 11.93
CA THR A 373 5.12 8.48 11.50
C THR A 373 3.70 8.58 12.04
N CYS A 374 3.30 9.81 12.35
CA CYS A 374 1.96 10.19 12.78
C CYS A 374 1.51 11.42 11.97
N CYS A 375 0.19 11.56 11.76
CA CYS A 375 -0.41 12.70 11.10
C CYS A 375 -1.84 12.90 11.61
N PHE A 376 -2.27 14.15 11.78
CA PHE A 376 -3.67 14.50 12.00
C PHE A 376 -4.41 14.71 10.68
N ASN A 377 -5.72 14.49 10.72
CA ASN A 377 -6.66 14.99 9.73
C ASN A 377 -6.79 16.53 9.84
N ASN A 378 -7.20 17.20 8.76
CA ASN A 378 -7.41 18.65 8.70
C ASN A 378 -8.50 19.18 9.66
N THR A 379 -9.39 18.31 10.17
CA THR A 379 -10.35 18.67 11.24
C THR A 379 -9.79 18.40 12.65
N GLY A 380 -8.74 17.58 12.78
CA GLY A 380 -8.20 17.12 14.05
C GLY A 380 -8.89 15.91 14.67
N ASP A 381 -9.99 15.38 14.11
CA ASP A 381 -10.76 14.26 14.72
C ASP A 381 -10.07 12.89 14.55
N TRP A 382 -9.34 12.71 13.44
CA TRP A 382 -8.69 11.46 13.09
C TRP A 382 -7.16 11.58 13.12
N VAL A 383 -6.52 10.50 13.54
CA VAL A 383 -5.08 10.32 13.60
C VAL A 383 -4.69 9.15 12.71
N ALA A 384 -3.77 9.35 11.77
CA ALA A 384 -3.12 8.27 11.04
C ALA A 384 -1.76 7.91 11.67
N LEU A 385 -1.49 6.62 11.87
CA LEU A 385 -0.22 6.11 12.43
C LEU A 385 0.36 5.00 11.52
N GLY A 386 1.67 5.09 11.24
CA GLY A 386 2.40 4.17 10.38
C GLY A 386 3.53 3.43 11.10
N VAL A 387 3.57 2.10 10.99
CA VAL A 387 4.59 1.22 11.60
C VAL A 387 5.30 0.44 10.49
N SER A 388 6.59 0.72 10.23
CA SER A 388 7.31 0.10 9.10
C SER A 388 7.53 -1.40 9.29
N GLY A 389 7.85 -1.82 10.52
CA GLY A 389 8.31 -3.19 10.80
C GLY A 389 7.26 -4.27 10.49
N LEU A 390 5.97 -3.94 10.66
CA LEU A 390 4.84 -4.82 10.36
C LEU A 390 4.11 -4.46 9.07
N GLY A 391 4.51 -3.38 8.39
CA GLY A 391 3.76 -2.81 7.26
C GLY A 391 2.33 -2.43 7.64
N GLN A 392 2.12 -1.87 8.83
CA GLN A 392 0.81 -1.54 9.38
C GLN A 392 0.50 -0.05 9.20
N LEU A 393 -0.74 0.22 8.78
CA LEU A 393 -1.35 1.54 8.75
C LEU A 393 -2.65 1.48 9.56
N LEU A 394 -2.88 2.48 10.38
CA LEU A 394 -4.16 2.66 11.05
C LEU A 394 -4.62 4.11 11.00
N VAL A 395 -5.94 4.27 11.10
CA VAL A 395 -6.61 5.54 11.33
C VAL A 395 -7.48 5.36 12.56
N TRP A 396 -7.25 6.19 13.56
CA TRP A 396 -7.91 6.16 14.87
C TRP A 396 -8.67 7.47 15.08
N GLU A 397 -9.93 7.35 15.47
CA GLU A 397 -10.77 8.47 15.89
C GLU A 397 -10.69 8.56 17.41
N TRP A 398 -10.07 9.63 17.91
CA TRP A 398 -9.70 9.71 19.32
C TRP A 398 -10.90 9.99 20.23
N GLN A 399 -11.90 10.74 19.75
CA GLN A 399 -13.11 11.08 20.52
C GLN A 399 -14.02 9.88 20.79
N SER A 400 -14.06 8.90 19.89
CA SER A 400 -14.85 7.67 20.02
C SER A 400 -14.02 6.48 20.50
N GLU A 401 -12.70 6.67 20.64
CA GLU A 401 -11.66 5.66 20.87
C GLU A 401 -11.61 4.52 19.82
N GLN A 402 -12.25 4.68 18.65
CA GLN A 402 -12.39 3.62 17.64
C GLN A 402 -11.39 3.68 16.49
N TYR A 403 -11.03 2.51 15.97
CA TYR A 403 -10.28 2.41 14.72
C TYR A 403 -11.22 2.57 13.52
N VAL A 404 -11.14 3.71 12.82
CA VAL A 404 -11.74 3.90 11.49
C VAL A 404 -11.11 2.92 10.50
N MET A 405 -9.80 2.70 10.62
CA MET A 405 -9.07 1.73 9.82
C MET A 405 -7.96 1.06 10.65
N LYS A 406 -7.84 -0.26 10.55
CA LYS A 406 -6.67 -1.01 11.02
C LYS A 406 -6.29 -2.02 9.96
N GLN A 407 -5.27 -1.71 9.16
CA GLN A 407 -4.86 -2.50 8.01
C GLN A 407 -3.37 -2.87 8.13
N GLN A 408 -3.06 -4.14 7.94
CA GLN A 408 -1.71 -4.67 8.07
C GLN A 408 -1.36 -5.45 6.80
N GLY A 409 -0.24 -5.12 6.17
CA GLY A 409 0.35 -5.95 5.12
C GLY A 409 0.85 -7.31 5.64
N HIS A 410 1.44 -8.13 4.78
CA HIS A 410 2.33 -9.18 5.28
C HIS A 410 3.63 -8.54 5.75
N SER A 411 4.14 -8.96 6.92
CA SER A 411 5.43 -8.46 7.44
C SER A 411 6.63 -9.10 6.75
N SER A 412 6.41 -10.15 5.97
CA SER A 412 7.44 -10.90 5.25
C SER A 412 6.92 -11.39 3.89
N GLU A 413 7.74 -12.18 3.18
CA GLU A 413 7.48 -12.66 1.81
C GLU A 413 6.11 -13.35 1.68
N MET A 414 5.37 -12.96 0.65
CA MET A 414 4.08 -13.56 0.26
C MET A 414 4.35 -14.78 -0.62
N THR A 415 4.11 -15.98 -0.11
CA THR A 415 4.48 -17.25 -0.76
C THR A 415 3.46 -17.70 -1.80
N SER A 416 2.17 -17.50 -1.54
CA SER A 416 1.09 -18.14 -2.30
C SER A 416 -0.12 -17.21 -2.47
N VAL A 417 -0.81 -17.37 -3.60
CA VAL A 417 -2.02 -16.61 -3.96
C VAL A 417 -3.06 -17.56 -4.54
N ALA A 418 -4.31 -17.36 -4.15
CA ALA A 418 -5.46 -17.98 -4.80
C ALA A 418 -6.59 -16.95 -4.98
N TYR A 419 -7.30 -17.03 -6.11
CA TYR A 419 -8.58 -16.33 -6.28
C TYR A 419 -9.72 -17.22 -5.77
N SER A 420 -10.74 -16.59 -5.20
CA SER A 420 -12.06 -17.21 -5.08
C SER A 420 -12.62 -17.54 -6.48
N PRO A 421 -13.44 -18.59 -6.65
CA PRO A 421 -14.01 -18.98 -7.95
C PRO A 421 -14.82 -17.91 -8.69
N ASP A 422 -15.30 -16.87 -8.00
CA ASP A 422 -15.95 -15.71 -8.62
C ASP A 422 -15.06 -14.46 -8.74
N GLY A 423 -13.81 -14.51 -8.28
CA GLY A 423 -12.87 -13.39 -8.34
C GLY A 423 -13.24 -12.19 -7.46
N GLN A 424 -14.19 -12.30 -6.51
CA GLN A 424 -14.48 -11.21 -5.56
C GLN A 424 -13.40 -11.11 -4.48
N PHE A 425 -12.95 -12.25 -3.98
CA PHE A 425 -11.94 -12.37 -2.93
C PHE A 425 -10.66 -12.98 -3.46
N LEU A 426 -9.56 -12.62 -2.82
CA LEU A 426 -8.23 -13.17 -3.07
C LEU A 426 -7.59 -13.52 -1.72
N ALA A 427 -7.08 -14.74 -1.61
CA ALA A 427 -6.36 -15.22 -0.44
C ALA A 427 -4.85 -15.16 -0.69
N THR A 428 -4.09 -14.71 0.31
CA THR A 428 -2.63 -14.68 0.29
C THR A 428 -2.05 -15.40 1.50
N GLY A 429 -1.06 -16.24 1.25
CA GLY A 429 -0.27 -16.90 2.28
C GLY A 429 1.06 -16.18 2.45
N GLY A 430 1.44 -15.91 3.69
CA GLY A 430 2.72 -15.32 4.01
C GLY A 430 3.66 -16.28 4.71
N SER A 431 4.95 -15.95 4.65
CA SER A 431 5.97 -16.51 5.54
C SER A 431 5.83 -16.04 6.99
N ASP A 432 4.95 -15.06 7.26
CA ASP A 432 4.56 -14.56 8.59
C ASP A 432 3.52 -15.46 9.28
N ALA A 433 3.37 -16.70 8.81
CA ALA A 433 2.39 -17.71 9.23
C ALA A 433 0.92 -17.26 9.16
N LYS A 434 0.62 -16.18 8.43
CA LYS A 434 -0.73 -15.62 8.29
C LYS A 434 -1.31 -15.88 6.92
N ILE A 435 -2.63 -16.07 6.91
CA ILE A 435 -3.45 -16.09 5.69
C ILE A 435 -4.30 -14.83 5.71
N LYS A 436 -4.29 -14.05 4.63
CA LYS A 436 -5.08 -12.82 4.53
C LYS A 436 -6.07 -12.89 3.39
N LEU A 437 -7.31 -12.47 3.66
CA LEU A 437 -8.38 -12.37 2.68
C LEU A 437 -8.57 -10.90 2.29
N TRP A 438 -8.37 -10.63 1.00
CA TRP A 438 -8.49 -9.33 0.37
C TRP A 438 -9.76 -9.28 -0.47
N ASN A 439 -10.49 -8.17 -0.38
CA ASN A 439 -11.58 -7.87 -1.31
C ASN A 439 -11.01 -7.13 -2.53
N MET A 440 -11.25 -7.63 -3.74
CA MET A 440 -10.71 -7.07 -4.99
C MET A 440 -11.30 -5.71 -5.37
N LEU A 441 -12.52 -5.39 -4.93
CA LEU A 441 -13.21 -4.12 -5.24
C LEU A 441 -12.78 -2.99 -4.29
N ASN A 442 -12.66 -3.32 -3.00
CA ASN A 442 -12.32 -2.34 -1.96
C ASN A 442 -10.80 -2.24 -1.76
N GLY A 443 -10.06 -3.31 -2.05
CA GLY A 443 -8.62 -3.39 -1.87
C GLY A 443 -8.16 -3.33 -0.41
N PHE A 444 -8.98 -3.85 0.50
CA PHE A 444 -8.67 -4.01 1.93
C PHE A 444 -8.65 -5.47 2.36
N CYS A 445 -7.84 -5.78 3.36
CA CYS A 445 -7.90 -7.03 4.09
C CYS A 445 -9.08 -6.99 5.05
N PHE A 446 -10.00 -7.94 4.97
CA PHE A 446 -11.15 -8.03 5.87
C PHE A 446 -10.99 -9.13 6.93
N VAL A 447 -10.19 -10.16 6.66
CA VAL A 447 -9.89 -11.26 7.59
C VAL A 447 -8.43 -11.65 7.53
N THR A 448 -7.83 -11.89 8.69
CA THR A 448 -6.51 -12.50 8.85
C THR A 448 -6.65 -13.74 9.72
N PHE A 449 -6.29 -14.91 9.19
CA PHE A 449 -6.14 -16.13 9.99
C PHE A 449 -4.69 -16.25 10.43
N SER A 450 -4.47 -16.51 11.72
CA SER A 450 -3.14 -16.64 12.35
C SER A 450 -3.03 -17.92 13.18
N GLU A 451 -3.64 -19.00 12.70
CA GLU A 451 -3.59 -20.31 13.37
C GLU A 451 -2.35 -21.14 13.01
N HIS A 452 -1.73 -20.87 11.85
CA HIS A 452 -0.47 -21.51 11.49
C HIS A 452 0.66 -20.93 12.36
N THR A 453 1.60 -21.78 12.75
CA THR A 453 2.77 -21.39 13.55
C THR A 453 4.02 -21.14 12.69
N SER A 454 4.00 -21.60 11.44
CA SER A 454 5.10 -21.48 10.47
C SER A 454 4.57 -21.05 9.10
N ALA A 455 5.49 -20.74 8.18
CA ALA A 455 5.22 -20.21 6.86
C ALA A 455 4.17 -21.03 6.09
N VAL A 456 3.15 -20.36 5.56
CA VAL A 456 2.14 -20.95 4.68
C VAL A 456 2.81 -21.20 3.32
N THR A 457 2.65 -22.39 2.74
CA THR A 457 3.32 -22.78 1.49
C THR A 457 2.40 -22.71 0.29
N GLY A 458 1.15 -23.18 0.44
CA GLY A 458 0.14 -23.20 -0.60
C GLY A 458 -1.24 -22.85 -0.04
N ILE A 459 -2.08 -22.28 -0.90
CA ILE A 459 -3.49 -21.98 -0.64
C ILE A 459 -4.30 -22.33 -1.88
N GLN A 460 -5.47 -22.93 -1.69
CA GLN A 460 -6.45 -23.20 -2.73
C GLN A 460 -7.87 -22.96 -2.21
N PHE A 461 -8.73 -22.29 -2.99
CA PHE A 461 -10.16 -22.18 -2.67
C PHE A 461 -10.92 -23.42 -3.15
N SER A 462 -11.97 -23.81 -2.40
CA SER A 462 -12.97 -24.75 -2.92
C SER A 462 -13.75 -24.10 -4.07
N HIS A 463 -14.07 -24.86 -5.12
CA HIS A 463 -14.94 -24.40 -6.21
C HIS A 463 -16.33 -23.97 -5.72
N SER A 464 -16.77 -24.53 -4.58
CA SER A 464 -18.02 -24.16 -3.89
C SER A 464 -18.00 -22.80 -3.18
N LYS A 465 -16.84 -22.11 -3.12
CA LYS A 465 -16.56 -20.85 -2.40
C LYS A 465 -16.72 -20.86 -0.88
N LYS A 466 -17.24 -21.95 -0.28
CA LYS A 466 -17.57 -22.00 1.16
C LYS A 466 -16.34 -21.96 2.06
N PHE A 467 -15.25 -22.57 1.62
CA PHE A 467 -14.01 -22.69 2.37
C PHE A 467 -12.77 -22.57 1.48
N LEU A 468 -11.65 -22.27 2.12
CA LEU A 468 -10.30 -22.37 1.55
C LEU A 468 -9.48 -23.40 2.32
N VAL A 469 -8.45 -23.93 1.70
CA VAL A 469 -7.48 -24.84 2.32
C VAL A 469 -6.08 -24.28 2.17
N SER A 470 -5.25 -24.45 3.18
CA SER A 470 -3.85 -24.02 3.20
C SER A 470 -2.92 -25.11 3.73
N SER A 471 -1.72 -25.21 3.17
CA SER A 471 -0.60 -26.00 3.70
C SER A 471 0.44 -25.11 4.36
N SER A 472 1.17 -25.64 5.34
CA SER A 472 2.26 -24.93 6.02
C SER A 472 3.43 -25.86 6.36
N LEU A 473 4.59 -25.25 6.57
CA LEU A 473 5.77 -25.91 7.14
C LEU A 473 5.60 -26.26 8.63
N ASP A 474 4.47 -25.91 9.27
CA ASP A 474 4.11 -26.40 10.61
C ASP A 474 3.64 -27.88 10.62
N GLY A 475 3.55 -28.49 9.43
CA GLY A 475 3.13 -29.88 9.26
C GLY A 475 1.63 -30.10 9.40
N THR A 476 0.83 -29.04 9.18
CA THR A 476 -0.63 -29.12 9.10
C THR A 476 -1.13 -28.61 7.76
N VAL A 477 -2.24 -29.20 7.32
CA VAL A 477 -3.10 -28.62 6.29
C VAL A 477 -4.39 -28.19 6.99
N ARG A 478 -4.84 -26.94 6.80
CA ARG A 478 -6.01 -26.39 7.50
C ARG A 478 -7.10 -25.97 6.52
N ALA A 479 -8.36 -26.23 6.86
CA ALA A 479 -9.53 -25.78 6.11
C ALA A 479 -10.31 -24.71 6.87
N PHE A 480 -10.43 -23.52 6.27
CA PHE A 480 -11.06 -22.34 6.87
C PHE A 480 -12.41 -22.04 6.21
N ASP A 481 -13.46 -21.97 7.02
CA ASP A 481 -14.81 -21.55 6.61
C ASP A 481 -14.80 -20.02 6.40
N ILE A 482 -15.12 -19.57 5.19
CA ILE A 482 -15.11 -18.15 4.80
C ILE A 482 -16.38 -17.43 5.25
N ILE A 483 -17.44 -18.15 5.64
CA ILE A 483 -18.69 -17.57 6.14
C ILE A 483 -18.61 -17.36 7.66
N ARG A 484 -17.93 -18.27 8.37
CA ARG A 484 -17.81 -18.26 9.84
C ARG A 484 -16.44 -17.83 10.38
N TYR A 485 -15.47 -17.59 9.50
CA TYR A 485 -14.10 -17.17 9.82
C TYR A 485 -13.41 -18.01 10.89
N ARG A 486 -13.55 -19.33 10.78
CA ARG A 486 -12.88 -20.31 11.64
C ARG A 486 -12.28 -21.44 10.83
N ASN A 487 -11.17 -22.00 11.30
CA ASN A 487 -10.80 -23.34 10.93
C ASN A 487 -11.86 -24.35 11.42
N PHE A 488 -12.23 -25.29 10.56
CA PHE A 488 -13.16 -26.38 10.90
C PHE A 488 -12.56 -27.78 10.72
N LYS A 489 -11.40 -27.90 10.06
CA LYS A 489 -10.63 -29.15 9.92
C LYS A 489 -9.14 -28.87 9.85
N THR A 490 -8.39 -29.48 10.77
CA THR A 490 -6.94 -29.66 10.70
C THR A 490 -6.65 -31.06 10.19
N PHE A 491 -5.99 -31.19 9.04
CA PHE A 491 -5.46 -32.46 8.56
C PHE A 491 -3.98 -32.56 8.95
N THR A 492 -3.60 -33.73 9.45
CA THR A 492 -2.23 -34.09 9.82
C THR A 492 -1.90 -35.44 9.22
N SER A 493 -0.63 -35.64 8.89
CA SER A 493 -0.08 -36.95 8.54
C SER A 493 0.25 -37.75 9.81
N PRO A 494 0.26 -39.10 9.78
CA PRO A 494 0.58 -39.94 10.95
C PRO A 494 2.01 -39.74 11.49
N ARG A 495 2.91 -39.27 10.63
CA ARG A 495 4.23 -38.73 10.98
C ARG A 495 4.20 -37.22 10.76
N MET A 496 4.94 -36.45 11.55
CA MET A 496 5.12 -35.02 11.30
C MET A 496 5.94 -34.83 10.01
N VAL A 497 5.37 -34.16 9.01
CA VAL A 497 5.98 -33.90 7.68
C VAL A 497 5.69 -32.45 7.32
N GLN A 498 6.67 -31.71 6.77
CA GLN A 498 6.43 -30.36 6.27
C GLN A 498 5.74 -30.41 4.90
N PHE A 499 4.62 -29.69 4.73
CA PHE A 499 3.87 -29.70 3.48
C PHE A 499 4.31 -28.57 2.55
N GLY A 500 4.84 -28.94 1.38
CA GLY A 500 5.35 -28.00 0.38
C GLY A 500 4.26 -27.43 -0.53
N CYS A 501 3.19 -28.18 -0.78
CA CYS A 501 2.10 -27.78 -1.66
C CYS A 501 0.75 -28.43 -1.26
N VAL A 502 -0.35 -27.87 -1.78
CA VAL A 502 -1.71 -28.37 -1.57
C VAL A 502 -2.54 -28.25 -2.84
N ALA A 503 -3.41 -29.23 -3.08
CA ALA A 503 -4.43 -29.21 -4.12
C ALA A 503 -5.79 -29.66 -3.54
N LEU A 504 -6.86 -29.21 -4.18
CA LEU A 504 -8.23 -29.40 -3.74
C LEU A 504 -9.07 -29.76 -4.97
N ASP A 505 -9.84 -30.83 -4.89
CA ASP A 505 -10.68 -31.34 -5.98
C ASP A 505 -11.83 -30.37 -6.35
N HIS A 506 -12.34 -30.45 -7.59
CA HIS A 506 -13.45 -29.60 -8.03
C HIS A 506 -14.69 -29.73 -7.12
N SER A 507 -15.01 -30.94 -6.65
CA SER A 507 -16.17 -31.16 -5.75
C SER A 507 -16.00 -30.50 -4.37
N GLY A 508 -14.76 -30.29 -3.93
CA GLY A 508 -14.44 -29.91 -2.57
C GLY A 508 -14.46 -31.04 -1.53
N GLU A 509 -14.56 -32.31 -1.95
CA GLU A 509 -14.59 -33.45 -1.03
C GLU A 509 -13.20 -34.02 -0.71
N LEU A 510 -12.24 -33.87 -1.64
CA LEU A 510 -10.86 -34.36 -1.52
C LEU A 510 -9.86 -33.21 -1.40
N VAL A 511 -8.86 -33.39 -0.54
CA VAL A 511 -7.68 -32.52 -0.40
C VAL A 511 -6.44 -33.38 -0.48
N ALA A 512 -5.47 -32.97 -1.30
CA ALA A 512 -4.17 -33.60 -1.39
C ALA A 512 -3.06 -32.63 -1.00
N ALA A 513 -2.02 -33.09 -0.28
CA ALA A 513 -0.83 -32.29 -0.02
C ALA A 513 0.46 -33.11 -0.19
N GLY A 514 1.48 -32.46 -0.75
CA GLY A 514 2.79 -33.06 -1.00
C GLY A 514 3.73 -32.80 0.17
N GLY A 515 4.37 -33.85 0.67
CA GLY A 515 5.48 -33.71 1.61
C GLY A 515 6.71 -33.11 0.94
N GLN A 516 7.43 -32.26 1.68
CA GLN A 516 8.76 -31.77 1.27
C GLN A 516 9.87 -32.69 1.77
N ASP A 517 9.78 -33.15 3.03
CA ASP A 517 10.75 -34.07 3.66
C ASP A 517 10.51 -35.54 3.27
N VAL A 518 9.29 -35.87 2.84
CA VAL A 518 8.83 -37.21 2.46
C VAL A 518 8.21 -37.12 1.07
N PHE A 519 8.55 -38.04 0.18
CA PHE A 519 8.17 -38.02 -1.25
C PHE A 519 6.72 -38.51 -1.51
N GLU A 520 5.94 -38.64 -0.45
CA GLU A 520 4.57 -39.15 -0.46
C GLU A 520 3.56 -38.01 -0.58
N ILE A 521 2.44 -38.28 -1.26
CA ILE A 521 1.29 -37.38 -1.35
C ILE A 521 0.20 -37.92 -0.44
N PHE A 522 -0.29 -37.09 0.46
CA PHE A 522 -1.32 -37.45 1.43
C PHE A 522 -2.68 -36.98 0.91
N LEU A 523 -3.66 -37.89 0.84
CA LEU A 523 -5.02 -37.62 0.38
C LEU A 523 -6.00 -37.75 1.55
N TRP A 524 -6.77 -36.70 1.86
CA TRP A 524 -7.77 -36.68 2.93
C TRP A 524 -9.18 -36.39 2.38
N SER A 525 -10.20 -36.91 3.07
CA SER A 525 -11.59 -36.47 2.88
C SER A 525 -11.89 -35.25 3.75
N VAL A 526 -12.38 -34.17 3.15
CA VAL A 526 -12.74 -32.93 3.86
C VAL A 526 -13.90 -33.12 4.82
N LYS A 527 -14.90 -33.94 4.44
CA LYS A 527 -16.09 -34.21 5.27
C LYS A 527 -15.70 -34.91 6.56
N PHE A 528 -14.99 -36.03 6.45
CA PHE A 528 -14.64 -36.86 7.60
C PHE A 528 -13.44 -36.30 8.37
N GLY A 529 -12.41 -35.81 7.67
CA GLY A 529 -11.12 -35.41 8.26
C GLY A 529 -10.11 -36.55 8.36
N HIS A 530 -10.46 -37.75 7.89
CA HIS A 530 -9.55 -38.90 7.85
C HIS A 530 -8.66 -38.86 6.61
N LEU A 531 -7.44 -39.37 6.77
CA LEU A 531 -6.55 -39.73 5.68
C LEU A 531 -7.17 -40.93 4.95
N LEU A 532 -7.35 -40.81 3.64
CA LEU A 532 -7.85 -41.88 2.78
C LEU A 532 -6.68 -42.74 2.32
N GLU A 533 -5.70 -42.13 1.66
CA GLU A 533 -4.56 -42.83 1.07
C GLU A 533 -3.26 -42.01 1.20
N ILE A 534 -2.15 -42.74 1.10
CA ILE A 534 -0.80 -42.20 0.95
C ILE A 534 -0.31 -42.67 -0.41
N LEU A 535 -0.31 -41.78 -1.40
CA LEU A 535 0.16 -42.08 -2.75
C LEU A 535 1.68 -42.01 -2.76
N SER A 536 2.31 -43.13 -3.10
CA SER A 536 3.76 -43.29 -3.18
C SER A 536 4.17 -43.70 -4.60
N GLY A 537 5.39 -43.32 -5.00
CA GLY A 537 5.92 -43.60 -6.33
C GLY A 537 6.86 -42.53 -6.88
N HIS A 538 6.92 -41.34 -6.26
CA HIS A 538 7.97 -40.35 -6.50
C HIS A 538 9.26 -40.71 -5.75
N GLU A 539 10.40 -40.38 -6.35
CA GLU A 539 11.74 -40.60 -5.79
C GLU A 539 12.37 -39.31 -5.22
N GLY A 540 11.62 -38.20 -5.26
CA GLY A 540 12.03 -36.90 -4.75
C GLY A 540 10.87 -36.06 -4.20
N PRO A 541 11.15 -34.89 -3.60
CA PRO A 541 10.13 -34.02 -3.00
C PRO A 541 9.06 -33.57 -3.99
N VAL A 542 7.80 -33.61 -3.57
CA VAL A 542 6.66 -33.19 -4.39
C VAL A 542 6.44 -31.69 -4.25
N VAL A 543 6.72 -30.95 -5.33
CA VAL A 543 6.78 -29.48 -5.34
C VAL A 543 5.42 -28.85 -5.63
N SER A 544 4.63 -29.49 -6.48
CA SER A 544 3.36 -28.94 -6.98
C SER A 544 2.35 -30.05 -7.23
N LEU A 545 1.11 -29.78 -6.84
CA LEU A 545 -0.06 -30.62 -7.08
C LEU A 545 -1.14 -29.79 -7.79
N ALA A 546 -1.90 -30.42 -8.68
CA ALA A 546 -3.09 -29.83 -9.27
C ALA A 546 -4.15 -30.92 -9.53
N PHE A 547 -5.40 -30.69 -9.10
CA PHE A 547 -6.54 -31.48 -9.55
C PHE A 547 -7.09 -30.93 -10.87
N SER A 548 -7.68 -31.81 -11.67
CA SER A 548 -8.44 -31.43 -12.86
C SER A 548 -9.52 -30.41 -12.51
N PRO A 549 -9.65 -29.31 -13.27
CA PRO A 549 -10.67 -28.29 -13.00
C PRO A 549 -12.07 -28.71 -13.47
N VAL A 550 -12.24 -29.91 -14.04
CA VAL A 550 -13.50 -30.41 -14.60
C VAL A 550 -14.26 -31.22 -13.55
N ALA A 551 -15.51 -30.85 -13.28
CA ALA A 551 -16.36 -31.46 -12.24
C ALA A 551 -16.59 -32.98 -12.36
N THR A 552 -16.37 -33.57 -13.54
CA THR A 552 -16.54 -35.01 -13.80
C THR A 552 -15.24 -35.82 -13.69
N SER A 553 -14.09 -35.19 -13.43
CA SER A 553 -12.79 -35.84 -13.42
C SER A 553 -12.04 -35.53 -12.14
N THR A 554 -11.67 -36.59 -11.41
CA THR A 554 -10.86 -36.58 -10.18
C THR A 554 -9.37 -36.77 -10.44
N ALA A 555 -8.93 -36.65 -11.70
CA ALA A 555 -7.54 -36.81 -12.06
C ALA A 555 -6.69 -35.73 -11.37
N MET A 556 -5.63 -36.17 -10.69
CA MET A 556 -4.63 -35.31 -10.05
C MET A 556 -3.30 -35.45 -10.78
N VAL A 557 -2.57 -34.33 -10.90
CA VAL A 557 -1.23 -34.30 -11.47
C VAL A 557 -0.25 -33.80 -10.42
N SER A 558 0.84 -34.53 -10.22
CA SER A 558 1.94 -34.19 -9.32
C SER A 558 3.25 -33.97 -10.07
N ALA A 559 4.06 -33.06 -9.57
CA ALA A 559 5.42 -32.80 -10.04
C ALA A 559 6.43 -32.91 -8.90
N SER A 560 7.59 -33.50 -9.22
CA SER A 560 8.67 -33.77 -8.29
C SER A 560 10.03 -33.33 -8.86
N TRP A 561 11.02 -33.22 -7.97
CA TRP A 561 12.42 -33.04 -8.36
C TRP A 561 13.08 -34.30 -8.93
N ASP A 562 12.41 -35.46 -8.88
CA ASP A 562 12.84 -36.70 -9.57
C ASP A 562 12.73 -36.64 -11.12
N GLN A 563 12.43 -35.46 -11.67
CA GLN A 563 12.26 -35.22 -13.10
C GLN A 563 11.05 -35.94 -13.71
N THR A 564 10.07 -36.35 -12.88
CA THR A 564 8.82 -36.95 -13.36
C THR A 564 7.60 -36.08 -13.05
N ILE A 565 6.59 -36.20 -13.91
CA ILE A 565 5.20 -35.86 -13.63
C ILE A 565 4.45 -37.18 -13.48
N LYS A 566 3.55 -37.27 -12.49
CA LYS A 566 2.64 -38.42 -12.36
C LYS A 566 1.20 -37.96 -12.46
N ILE A 567 0.42 -38.68 -13.27
CA ILE A 567 -1.03 -38.53 -13.37
C ILE A 567 -1.66 -39.66 -12.54
N TRP A 568 -2.50 -39.29 -11.57
CA TRP A 568 -3.19 -40.17 -10.66
C TRP A 568 -4.70 -40.08 -10.92
N ASP A 569 -5.42 -41.20 -10.93
CA ASP A 569 -6.85 -41.18 -10.64
C ASP A 569 -7.04 -41.45 -9.14
N CYS A 570 -7.86 -40.63 -8.48
CA CYS A 570 -8.11 -40.70 -7.04
C CYS A 570 -9.40 -41.43 -6.68
N LEU A 571 -10.19 -41.89 -7.67
CA LEU A 571 -11.42 -42.66 -7.44
C LEU A 571 -11.25 -44.16 -7.70
N GLU A 572 -10.51 -44.54 -8.74
CA GLU A 572 -10.23 -45.96 -9.00
C GLU A 572 -9.16 -46.46 -8.03
N THR A 573 -9.49 -47.49 -7.24
CA THR A 573 -8.70 -47.97 -6.07
C THR A 573 -7.45 -48.77 -6.45
N THR A 574 -6.71 -48.29 -7.45
CA THR A 574 -5.47 -48.89 -7.92
C THR A 574 -4.39 -47.82 -8.01
N GLN A 575 -3.20 -48.13 -7.50
CA GLN A 575 -2.00 -47.28 -7.53
C GLN A 575 -1.42 -47.05 -8.95
N ILE A 576 -2.23 -47.27 -9.99
CA ILE A 576 -1.88 -47.05 -11.38
C ILE A 576 -1.75 -45.54 -11.59
N HIS A 577 -0.54 -45.11 -11.88
CA HIS A 577 -0.21 -43.74 -12.19
C HIS A 577 0.57 -43.71 -13.49
N GLU A 578 0.23 -42.78 -14.39
CA GLU A 578 0.96 -42.60 -15.63
C GLU A 578 2.16 -41.69 -15.37
N THR A 579 3.37 -42.17 -15.66
CA THR A 579 4.63 -41.45 -15.49
C THR A 579 5.04 -40.76 -16.77
N ILE A 580 5.29 -39.45 -16.71
CA ILE A 580 5.85 -38.66 -17.81
C ILE A 580 7.21 -38.13 -17.39
N ASP A 581 8.26 -38.54 -18.10
CA ASP A 581 9.64 -38.12 -17.84
C ASP A 581 9.90 -36.72 -18.42
N LEU A 582 10.66 -35.91 -17.68
CA LEU A 582 11.08 -34.56 -18.05
C LEU A 582 12.59 -34.49 -18.30
N LEU A 583 13.00 -33.43 -18.99
CA LEU A 583 14.41 -33.10 -19.25
C LEU A 583 15.16 -32.56 -18.02
N SER A 584 14.44 -32.19 -16.95
CA SER A 584 14.97 -31.63 -15.71
C SER A 584 13.86 -31.48 -14.68
N ASP A 585 14.26 -31.32 -13.42
CA ASP A 585 13.44 -31.16 -12.22
C ASP A 585 12.24 -30.22 -12.44
N ALA A 586 11.05 -30.67 -12.00
CA ALA A 586 9.82 -29.89 -12.12
C ALA A 586 9.67 -28.90 -10.95
N LEU A 587 9.15 -27.70 -11.24
CA LEU A 587 8.96 -26.64 -10.26
C LEU A 587 7.50 -26.29 -9.99
N CYS A 588 6.64 -26.31 -11.01
CA CYS A 588 5.23 -25.96 -10.88
C CYS A 588 4.40 -26.62 -11.98
N VAL A 589 3.18 -27.03 -11.64
CA VAL A 589 2.19 -27.66 -12.53
C VAL A 589 0.91 -26.82 -12.55
N THR A 590 0.32 -26.69 -13.73
CA THR A 590 -1.02 -26.14 -13.89
C THR A 590 -1.77 -26.94 -14.96
N ILE A 591 -3.04 -27.25 -14.70
CA ILE A 591 -3.93 -27.94 -15.65
C ILE A 591 -4.77 -26.88 -16.35
N LYS A 592 -4.99 -27.06 -17.66
CA LYS A 592 -5.81 -26.18 -18.50
C LYS A 592 -7.28 -26.24 -18.06
N PRO A 593 -8.06 -25.14 -18.14
CA PRO A 593 -9.46 -25.13 -17.66
C PRO A 593 -10.40 -26.18 -18.27
N ASN A 594 -10.06 -26.74 -19.44
CA ASN A 594 -10.81 -27.84 -20.08
C ASN A 594 -10.44 -29.25 -19.53
N GLY A 595 -9.40 -29.38 -18.70
CA GLY A 595 -8.95 -30.66 -18.14
C GLY A 595 -8.28 -31.61 -19.13
N GLU A 596 -7.79 -31.12 -20.28
CA GLU A 596 -7.16 -31.98 -21.30
C GLU A 596 -5.64 -31.86 -21.37
N GLU A 597 -5.08 -30.70 -21.00
CA GLU A 597 -3.66 -30.39 -21.10
C GLU A 597 -3.07 -29.98 -19.75
N VAL A 598 -1.84 -30.42 -19.48
CA VAL A 598 -1.00 -30.01 -18.35
C VAL A 598 0.12 -29.14 -18.88
N ALA A 599 0.40 -28.00 -18.25
CA ALA A 599 1.66 -27.29 -18.41
C ALA A 599 2.52 -27.46 -17.17
N VAL A 600 3.82 -27.68 -17.37
CA VAL A 600 4.82 -27.85 -16.32
C VAL A 600 6.02 -26.95 -16.57
N ALA A 601 6.43 -26.21 -15.52
CA ALA A 601 7.64 -25.40 -15.52
C ALA A 601 8.81 -26.23 -14.99
N THR A 602 9.93 -26.22 -15.72
CA THR A 602 11.14 -26.98 -15.37
C THR A 602 12.29 -26.08 -14.93
N LEU A 603 13.24 -26.64 -14.18
CA LEU A 603 14.43 -25.93 -13.68
C LEU A 603 15.32 -25.35 -14.80
N ASN A 604 15.26 -25.91 -16.01
CA ASN A 604 15.95 -25.36 -17.19
C ASN A 604 15.36 -24.02 -17.69
N GLY A 605 14.22 -23.56 -17.14
CA GLY A 605 13.52 -22.36 -17.59
C GLY A 605 12.58 -22.61 -18.79
N ASN A 606 12.28 -23.87 -19.09
CA ASN A 606 11.36 -24.26 -20.16
C ASN A 606 9.97 -24.56 -19.57
N ILE A 607 8.93 -24.31 -20.36
CA ILE A 607 7.55 -24.71 -20.06
C ILE A 607 7.17 -25.79 -21.07
N SER A 608 6.84 -26.99 -20.59
CA SER A 608 6.43 -28.14 -21.41
C SER A 608 4.95 -28.43 -21.20
N VAL A 609 4.22 -28.62 -22.30
CA VAL A 609 2.79 -28.93 -22.29
C VAL A 609 2.55 -30.36 -22.76
N PHE A 610 1.75 -31.11 -22.01
CA PHE A 610 1.41 -32.51 -22.24
C PHE A 610 -0.11 -32.71 -22.27
N ASN A 611 -0.60 -33.68 -23.03
CA ASN A 611 -1.99 -34.10 -23.01
C ASN A 611 -2.21 -35.18 -21.94
N ILE A 612 -3.21 -35.02 -21.08
CA ILE A 612 -3.49 -35.90 -19.93
C ILE A 612 -3.89 -37.32 -20.37
N LYS A 613 -4.60 -37.47 -21.50
CA LYS A 613 -5.17 -38.76 -21.92
C LYS A 613 -4.22 -39.63 -22.73
N THR A 614 -3.10 -39.08 -23.17
CA THR A 614 -2.15 -39.76 -24.08
C THR A 614 -0.69 -39.67 -23.63
N ALA A 615 -0.41 -38.96 -22.53
CA ALA A 615 0.93 -38.57 -22.07
C ALA A 615 1.84 -37.90 -23.12
N GLN A 616 1.31 -37.50 -24.28
CA GLN A 616 2.11 -36.94 -25.37
C GLN A 616 2.41 -35.46 -25.13
N GLN A 617 3.65 -35.07 -25.42
CA GLN A 617 4.08 -33.67 -25.42
C GLN A 617 3.48 -32.92 -26.61
N VAL A 618 2.74 -31.85 -26.34
CA VAL A 618 2.06 -31.01 -27.35
C VAL A 618 2.94 -29.85 -27.78
N SER A 619 3.54 -29.14 -26.83
CA SER A 619 4.42 -27.99 -27.12
C SER A 619 5.48 -27.76 -26.05
N THR A 620 6.54 -27.06 -26.43
CA THR A 620 7.62 -26.62 -25.53
C THR A 620 7.91 -25.14 -25.77
N ILE A 621 8.16 -24.40 -24.69
CA ILE A 621 8.39 -22.95 -24.71
C ILE A 621 9.69 -22.65 -23.96
N GLU A 622 10.68 -22.09 -24.65
CA GLU A 622 11.99 -21.74 -24.09
C GLU A 622 12.00 -20.34 -23.43
N GLY A 623 11.42 -20.21 -22.24
CA GLY A 623 11.28 -18.90 -21.57
C GLY A 623 12.53 -18.36 -20.85
N ARG A 624 13.66 -19.07 -20.85
CA ARG A 624 14.87 -18.71 -20.08
C ARG A 624 15.46 -17.35 -20.46
N LYS A 625 15.43 -16.99 -21.75
CA LYS A 625 15.93 -15.69 -22.26
C LYS A 625 14.97 -14.54 -21.97
N ASP A 626 13.69 -14.83 -21.76
CA ASP A 626 12.64 -13.84 -21.52
C ASP A 626 12.58 -13.41 -20.05
N MET A 627 13.14 -14.21 -19.14
CA MET A 627 13.34 -13.86 -17.74
C MET A 627 14.21 -12.60 -17.56
N GLY A 628 14.05 -11.92 -16.42
CA GLY A 628 14.89 -10.78 -16.05
C GLY A 628 16.31 -11.21 -15.69
N SER A 629 17.28 -10.68 -16.43
CA SER A 629 18.67 -10.63 -15.95
C SER A 629 18.78 -9.69 -14.75
N GLY A 630 19.79 -9.91 -13.92
CA GLY A 630 19.98 -9.18 -12.68
C GLY A 630 21.06 -9.82 -11.79
N VAL A 631 21.87 -8.97 -11.18
CA VAL A 631 23.00 -9.30 -10.29
C VAL A 631 22.64 -8.81 -8.89
N SER A 632 22.77 -9.67 -7.87
CA SER A 632 22.66 -9.24 -6.47
C SER A 632 23.88 -8.41 -6.07
N ASP A 633 23.77 -7.55 -5.06
CA ASP A 633 24.93 -6.80 -4.53
C ASP A 633 26.02 -7.74 -3.98
N THR A 634 25.68 -9.01 -3.69
CA THR A 634 26.58 -10.08 -3.24
C THR A 634 27.16 -10.98 -4.34
N ASP A 635 26.63 -10.93 -5.57
CA ASP A 635 27.02 -11.88 -6.62
C ASP A 635 28.40 -11.55 -7.22
N LEU A 636 29.24 -12.58 -7.32
CA LEU A 636 30.52 -12.52 -8.04
C LEU A 636 30.39 -12.89 -9.53
N THR A 637 29.20 -13.32 -9.96
CA THR A 637 28.90 -13.82 -11.30
C THR A 637 28.15 -12.79 -12.13
N THR A 638 28.33 -12.84 -13.46
CA THR A 638 27.67 -11.91 -14.37
C THR A 638 26.18 -12.24 -14.53
N ALA A 639 25.37 -11.22 -14.77
CA ALA A 639 23.91 -11.32 -14.90
C ALA A 639 23.44 -12.38 -15.92
N LYS A 640 24.21 -12.58 -17.01
CA LYS A 640 23.96 -13.61 -18.03
C LYS A 640 24.16 -15.02 -17.48
N LYS A 641 25.20 -15.25 -16.67
CA LYS A 641 25.44 -16.55 -16.03
C LYS A 641 24.44 -16.81 -14.91
N ASN A 642 24.02 -15.77 -14.18
CA ASN A 642 22.94 -15.88 -13.19
C ASN A 642 21.59 -16.26 -13.84
N LEU A 643 21.35 -15.84 -15.08
CA LEU A 643 20.15 -16.22 -15.84
C LEU A 643 20.10 -17.75 -16.09
N GLU A 644 21.25 -18.40 -16.20
CA GLU A 644 21.32 -19.86 -16.32
C GLU A 644 20.82 -20.55 -15.04
N GLY A 645 21.00 -19.94 -13.85
CA GLY A 645 20.45 -20.44 -12.59
C GLY A 645 18.98 -20.08 -12.31
N LYS A 646 18.31 -19.34 -13.20
CA LYS A 646 16.94 -18.82 -12.99
C LYS A 646 15.89 -19.58 -13.79
N ALA A 647 14.76 -19.85 -13.12
CA ALA A 647 13.62 -20.59 -13.67
C ALA A 647 12.28 -19.98 -13.20
N PHE A 648 11.19 -20.38 -13.86
CA PHE A 648 9.83 -20.05 -13.44
C PHE A 648 9.44 -20.90 -12.22
N GLN A 649 8.99 -20.25 -11.15
CA GLN A 649 8.53 -20.91 -9.93
C GLN A 649 7.01 -21.07 -9.88
N SER A 650 6.28 -20.29 -10.68
CA SER A 650 4.82 -20.35 -10.72
C SER A 650 4.34 -20.13 -12.16
N ILE A 651 3.47 -21.03 -12.60
CA ILE A 651 2.74 -20.93 -13.86
C ILE A 651 1.24 -21.10 -13.62
N THR A 652 0.45 -20.45 -14.46
CA THR A 652 -1.02 -20.55 -14.44
C THR A 652 -1.55 -20.45 -15.86
N TYR A 653 -2.52 -21.29 -16.20
CA TYR A 653 -3.34 -21.06 -17.38
C TYR A 653 -4.23 -19.82 -17.19
N SER A 654 -4.48 -19.14 -18.30
CA SER A 654 -5.60 -18.20 -18.48
C SER A 654 -6.94 -18.94 -18.47
N ALA A 655 -8.03 -18.23 -18.17
CA ALA A 655 -9.35 -18.83 -18.06
C ALA A 655 -9.94 -19.33 -19.41
N ASP A 656 -9.40 -18.90 -20.57
CA ASP A 656 -9.69 -19.49 -21.88
C ASP A 656 -8.83 -20.72 -22.21
N GLY A 657 -7.73 -20.95 -21.47
CA GLY A 657 -6.77 -22.02 -21.75
C GLY A 657 -5.79 -21.76 -22.90
N GLU A 658 -5.95 -20.70 -23.68
CA GLU A 658 -5.06 -20.33 -24.81
C GLU A 658 -3.65 -19.93 -24.35
N CYS A 659 -3.56 -19.24 -23.21
CA CYS A 659 -2.34 -18.58 -22.73
C CYS A 659 -1.89 -19.09 -21.37
N ILE A 660 -0.56 -19.11 -21.16
CA ILE A 660 0.09 -19.36 -19.86
C ILE A 660 0.76 -18.07 -19.38
N LEU A 661 0.60 -17.78 -18.09
CA LEU A 661 1.27 -16.69 -17.38
C LEU A 661 2.31 -17.30 -16.44
N ALA A 662 3.54 -16.83 -16.53
CA ALA A 662 4.71 -17.43 -15.87
C ALA A 662 5.54 -16.39 -15.10
N GLY A 663 5.86 -16.69 -13.84
CA GLY A 663 6.70 -15.90 -12.96
C GLY A 663 7.71 -16.76 -12.19
N GLY A 664 8.73 -16.14 -11.61
CA GLY A 664 9.74 -16.83 -10.81
C GLY A 664 10.77 -15.87 -10.22
N LYS A 665 12.03 -16.32 -10.07
CA LYS A 665 13.14 -15.52 -9.52
C LYS A 665 13.68 -14.47 -10.51
N SER A 666 12.81 -13.56 -10.98
CA SER A 666 13.22 -12.43 -11.82
C SER A 666 12.26 -11.24 -11.69
N LYS A 667 12.72 -10.06 -12.12
CA LYS A 667 11.91 -8.82 -12.21
C LYS A 667 10.78 -8.84 -13.25
N ASN A 668 10.65 -9.93 -14.03
CA ASN A 668 9.69 -10.03 -15.13
C ASN A 668 8.68 -11.16 -14.95
N VAL A 669 7.43 -10.89 -15.31
CA VAL A 669 6.38 -11.88 -15.59
C VAL A 669 6.13 -11.95 -17.09
N CYS A 670 5.97 -13.15 -17.64
CA CYS A 670 5.78 -13.39 -19.07
C CYS A 670 4.41 -14.02 -19.33
N ILE A 671 3.72 -13.58 -20.39
CA ILE A 671 2.55 -14.26 -20.96
C ILE A 671 2.97 -14.91 -22.28
N TYR A 672 2.75 -16.22 -22.38
CA TYR A 672 2.96 -17.00 -23.60
C TYR A 672 1.62 -17.49 -24.18
N HIS A 673 1.54 -17.56 -25.50
CA HIS A 673 0.50 -18.31 -26.19
C HIS A 673 0.94 -19.77 -26.34
N VAL A 674 0.05 -20.73 -26.02
CA VAL A 674 0.43 -22.15 -25.89
C VAL A 674 0.64 -22.81 -27.24
N TYR A 675 -0.30 -22.60 -28.18
CA TYR A 675 -0.29 -23.28 -29.48
C TYR A 675 0.80 -22.76 -30.43
N GLU A 676 1.11 -21.46 -30.35
CA GLU A 676 2.16 -20.82 -31.15
C GLU A 676 3.52 -20.79 -30.44
N ALA A 677 3.58 -21.27 -29.18
CA ALA A 677 4.76 -21.25 -28.31
C ALA A 677 5.49 -19.90 -28.21
N MET A 678 4.76 -18.78 -28.38
CA MET A 678 5.33 -17.44 -28.50
C MET A 678 5.06 -16.56 -27.27
N LEU A 679 6.04 -15.70 -26.94
CA LEU A 679 5.87 -14.63 -25.94
C LEU A 679 4.93 -13.54 -26.49
N LEU A 680 3.80 -13.35 -25.83
CA LEU A 680 2.83 -12.29 -26.16
C LEU A 680 3.20 -10.96 -25.51
N LYS A 681 3.56 -10.99 -24.23
CA LYS A 681 3.92 -9.79 -23.47
C LYS A 681 4.79 -10.10 -22.26
N LYS A 682 5.77 -9.23 -22.03
CA LYS A 682 6.65 -9.21 -20.86
C LYS A 682 6.28 -8.00 -19.98
N PHE A 683 6.15 -8.24 -18.68
CA PHE A 683 5.83 -7.22 -17.68
C PHE A 683 7.00 -7.07 -16.73
N GLU A 684 7.66 -5.91 -16.75
CA GLU A 684 8.52 -5.50 -15.65
C GLU A 684 7.61 -5.15 -14.47
N ILE A 685 7.87 -5.79 -13.34
CA ILE A 685 6.99 -5.82 -12.16
C ILE A 685 7.12 -4.54 -11.34
N THR A 686 8.38 -4.13 -11.17
CA THR A 686 8.79 -2.97 -10.40
C THR A 686 10.12 -2.46 -10.93
N GLN A 687 10.40 -1.19 -10.69
CA GLN A 687 11.63 -0.47 -11.04
C GLN A 687 12.41 -0.08 -9.76
N ASN A 688 12.08 -0.67 -8.61
CA ASN A 688 12.64 -0.31 -7.32
C ASN A 688 14.08 -0.80 -7.11
N HIS A 689 15.06 0.05 -7.38
CA HIS A 689 16.48 -0.21 -7.11
C HIS A 689 16.86 -0.15 -5.61
N SER A 690 15.89 0.02 -4.69
CA SER A 690 16.09 -0.30 -3.27
C SER A 690 15.98 -1.81 -2.98
N LEU A 691 15.42 -2.60 -3.90
CA LEU A 691 15.48 -4.07 -3.90
C LEU A 691 16.78 -4.58 -4.53
N ASP A 692 17.15 -5.83 -4.24
CA ASP A 692 18.30 -6.47 -4.87
C ASP A 692 17.97 -7.21 -6.17
N GLY A 693 18.98 -7.48 -7.00
CA GLY A 693 18.83 -8.20 -8.26
C GLY A 693 18.18 -7.39 -9.39
N MET A 694 18.00 -6.07 -9.20
CA MET A 694 17.39 -5.18 -10.20
C MET A 694 18.37 -4.71 -11.28
N TRP A 695 19.65 -4.52 -10.93
CA TRP A 695 20.67 -4.08 -11.86
C TRP A 695 21.24 -5.24 -12.67
N ASP A 696 21.25 -5.10 -13.99
CA ASP A 696 21.98 -6.01 -14.89
C ASP A 696 23.51 -5.81 -14.76
N PHE A 697 23.95 -4.64 -14.30
CA PHE A 697 25.36 -4.30 -14.08
C PHE A 697 25.53 -3.41 -12.84
N ILE A 698 26.42 -3.81 -11.92
CA ILE A 698 26.79 -2.98 -10.76
C ILE A 698 27.64 -1.80 -11.25
N HIS A 699 27.35 -0.59 -10.76
CA HIS A 699 28.15 0.60 -11.08
C HIS A 699 29.57 0.51 -10.53
N ARG A 700 30.58 0.73 -11.37
CA ARG A 700 32.01 0.76 -10.96
C ARG A 700 32.30 1.73 -9.80
N ARG A 701 31.52 2.82 -9.66
CA ARG A 701 31.62 3.77 -8.53
C ARG A 701 31.29 3.16 -7.16
N ASN A 702 30.53 2.07 -7.13
CA ASN A 702 30.20 1.35 -5.90
C ASN A 702 31.24 0.26 -5.58
N MET A 703 32.15 -0.07 -6.50
CA MET A 703 33.18 -1.08 -6.28
C MET A 703 34.45 -0.42 -5.73
N THR A 704 34.79 -0.78 -4.48
CA THR A 704 36.00 -0.36 -3.78
C THR A 704 36.99 -1.52 -3.67
N GLU A 705 38.20 -1.26 -3.18
CA GLU A 705 39.20 -2.31 -2.89
C GLU A 705 38.70 -3.33 -1.85
N PHE A 706 37.80 -2.92 -0.96
CA PHE A 706 37.14 -3.77 0.03
C PHE A 706 35.85 -4.44 -0.49
N GLY A 707 35.56 -4.34 -1.80
CA GLY A 707 34.37 -4.89 -2.45
C GLY A 707 33.26 -3.85 -2.66
N ASN A 708 32.03 -4.34 -2.81
CA ASN A 708 30.85 -3.51 -3.08
C ASN A 708 30.48 -2.67 -1.85
N MET A 709 30.42 -1.35 -2.02
CA MET A 709 30.07 -0.35 -1.00
C MET A 709 28.70 -0.62 -0.37
N ALA A 710 27.78 -1.26 -1.10
CA ALA A 710 26.45 -1.63 -0.57
C ALA A 710 26.50 -2.72 0.52
N LEU A 711 27.59 -3.50 0.60
CA LEU A 711 27.79 -4.55 1.60
C LEU A 711 28.49 -4.05 2.87
N ILE A 712 28.95 -2.80 2.90
CA ILE A 712 29.63 -2.21 4.05
C ILE A 712 28.60 -1.94 5.16
N GLU A 713 28.73 -2.64 6.28
CA GLU A 713 27.83 -2.43 7.42
C GLU A 713 28.20 -1.16 8.21
N GLU A 714 27.46 -0.07 8.00
CA GLU A 714 27.50 1.10 8.89
C GLU A 714 26.92 0.74 10.28
N ARG A 715 27.79 0.36 11.22
CA ARG A 715 27.42 -0.15 12.56
C ARG A 715 27.18 0.93 13.63
N GLU A 716 27.41 2.21 13.35
CA GLU A 716 27.51 3.24 14.42
C GLU A 716 26.50 4.41 14.38
N LYS A 717 25.80 4.66 13.27
CA LYS A 717 25.04 5.92 13.08
C LYS A 717 23.54 5.91 13.42
N LEU A 718 22.91 4.75 13.60
CA LEU A 718 21.46 4.63 13.80
C LEU A 718 21.05 3.92 15.10
N GLU A 719 21.91 3.06 15.64
CA GLU A 719 21.65 2.25 16.83
C GLU A 719 22.71 2.54 17.88
N GLY A 720 22.34 3.26 18.94
CA GLY A 720 23.25 3.59 20.04
C GLY A 720 23.57 2.36 20.89
N GLY A 721 24.51 1.53 20.44
CA GLY A 721 25.08 0.38 21.15
C GLY A 721 24.23 -0.90 21.20
N ASN A 722 22.93 -0.83 20.89
CA ASN A 722 22.05 -2.01 20.77
C ASN A 722 22.20 -2.67 19.38
N VAL A 723 23.34 -3.32 19.09
CA VAL A 723 23.48 -4.12 17.86
C VAL A 723 22.72 -5.44 18.04
N SER A 724 21.68 -5.68 17.23
CA SER A 724 21.00 -6.98 17.18
C SER A 724 21.95 -8.06 16.67
N ILE A 725 22.16 -9.12 17.44
CA ILE A 725 23.05 -10.23 17.07
C ILE A 725 22.46 -10.96 15.85
N LYS A 726 23.26 -11.07 14.78
CA LYS A 726 22.84 -11.67 13.51
C LYS A 726 23.20 -13.14 13.48
N LEU A 727 22.23 -14.02 13.26
CA LEU A 727 22.52 -15.44 13.06
C LEU A 727 23.29 -15.64 11.73
N PRO A 728 24.38 -16.43 11.70
CA PRO A 728 25.06 -16.81 10.47
C PRO A 728 24.16 -17.72 9.60
N GLY A 729 24.33 -17.68 8.28
CA GLY A 729 23.65 -18.58 7.34
C GLY A 729 22.15 -18.39 7.08
N VAL A 730 21.41 -17.61 7.89
CA VAL A 730 19.95 -17.45 7.71
C VAL A 730 19.61 -16.69 6.42
N THR A 731 18.77 -17.30 5.59
CA THR A 731 18.26 -16.77 4.30
C THR A 731 16.77 -16.45 4.31
N LYS A 732 15.99 -17.01 5.25
CA LYS A 732 14.54 -16.81 5.39
C LYS A 732 14.15 -16.72 6.87
N GLY A 733 13.05 -16.02 7.16
CA GLY A 733 12.38 -16.01 8.47
C GLY A 733 12.79 -14.87 9.41
N ASP A 734 14.04 -14.39 9.37
CA ASP A 734 14.50 -13.26 10.18
C ASP A 734 14.70 -11.99 9.33
N MET A 735 13.65 -11.15 9.29
CA MET A 735 13.68 -9.84 8.64
C MET A 735 14.43 -8.77 9.45
N ALA A 736 14.66 -9.00 10.75
CA ALA A 736 15.11 -7.97 11.67
C ALA A 736 16.64 -7.92 11.80
N ALA A 737 17.33 -9.06 11.76
CA ALA A 737 18.75 -9.10 12.12
C ALA A 737 19.73 -8.82 10.97
N ARG A 738 19.32 -8.79 9.69
CA ARG A 738 20.24 -8.52 8.57
C ARG A 738 19.72 -7.40 7.66
N LYS A 739 20.54 -6.36 7.47
CA LYS A 739 20.39 -5.38 6.36
C LYS A 739 20.80 -6.02 5.02
N PHE A 740 20.18 -7.13 4.65
CA PHE A 740 20.18 -7.61 3.27
C PHE A 740 19.04 -6.91 2.54
N LYS A 741 19.27 -6.47 1.30
CA LYS A 741 18.18 -5.98 0.46
C LYS A 741 17.39 -7.20 0.00
N PRO A 742 16.06 -7.26 0.18
CA PRO A 742 15.29 -8.38 -0.35
C PRO A 742 15.45 -8.43 -1.87
N GLU A 743 15.76 -9.62 -2.39
CA GLU A 743 15.80 -9.87 -3.83
C GLU A 743 14.42 -9.68 -4.46
N ILE A 744 14.39 -9.33 -5.74
CA ILE A 744 13.16 -9.38 -6.51
C ILE A 744 12.81 -10.80 -6.95
N SER A 745 11.65 -11.27 -6.50
CA SER A 745 11.10 -12.57 -6.89
C SER A 745 9.57 -12.53 -7.01
N VAL A 746 9.05 -13.46 -7.80
CA VAL A 746 7.63 -13.74 -7.94
C VAL A 746 7.37 -15.15 -7.44
N PHE A 747 6.72 -15.26 -6.30
CA PHE A 747 6.49 -16.55 -5.65
C PHE A 747 5.28 -17.26 -6.26
N SER A 748 4.21 -16.52 -6.58
CA SER A 748 2.96 -17.08 -7.07
C SER A 748 2.26 -16.13 -8.03
N VAL A 749 1.72 -16.66 -9.12
CA VAL A 749 0.93 -15.90 -10.11
C VAL A 749 -0.38 -16.63 -10.40
N LYS A 750 -1.49 -15.89 -10.45
CA LYS A 750 -2.83 -16.41 -10.78
C LYS A 750 -3.59 -15.43 -11.68
N PHE A 751 -4.32 -15.95 -12.65
CA PHE A 751 -5.39 -15.19 -13.31
C PHE A 751 -6.64 -15.11 -12.43
N SER A 752 -7.41 -14.03 -12.56
CA SER A 752 -8.80 -14.02 -12.11
C SER A 752 -9.62 -14.99 -12.95
N PRO A 753 -10.57 -15.74 -12.37
CA PRO A 753 -11.55 -16.56 -13.12
C PRO A 753 -12.35 -15.77 -14.17
N SER A 754 -12.47 -14.44 -14.00
CA SER A 754 -13.10 -13.54 -14.97
C SER A 754 -12.23 -13.18 -16.19
N GLY A 755 -10.95 -13.56 -16.22
CA GLY A 755 -9.98 -13.21 -17.27
C GLY A 755 -9.54 -11.73 -17.33
N GLN A 756 -10.33 -10.82 -16.76
CA GLN A 756 -10.11 -9.35 -16.85
C GLN A 756 -8.88 -8.84 -16.09
N SER A 757 -8.39 -9.61 -15.11
CA SER A 757 -7.22 -9.29 -14.30
C SER A 757 -6.37 -10.52 -13.98
N TRP A 758 -5.13 -10.27 -13.58
CA TRP A 758 -4.25 -11.25 -12.96
C TRP A 758 -3.49 -10.60 -11.80
N SER A 759 -2.97 -11.43 -10.90
CA SER A 759 -2.19 -10.98 -9.75
C SER A 759 -0.89 -11.78 -9.59
N ALA A 760 0.16 -11.10 -9.18
CA ALA A 760 1.44 -11.69 -8.78
C ALA A 760 1.76 -11.34 -7.32
N ALA A 761 2.10 -12.34 -6.51
CA ALA A 761 2.74 -12.13 -5.21
C ALA A 761 4.25 -11.94 -5.41
N THR A 762 4.76 -10.84 -4.89
CA THR A 762 6.14 -10.36 -5.08
C THR A 762 6.69 -9.82 -3.77
N THR A 763 7.99 -9.54 -3.71
CA THR A 763 8.62 -8.97 -2.50
C THR A 763 8.21 -7.53 -2.16
N GLU A 764 7.45 -6.86 -3.02
CA GLU A 764 6.81 -5.56 -2.71
C GLU A 764 5.37 -5.68 -2.21
N GLY A 765 4.74 -6.84 -2.41
CA GLY A 765 3.32 -7.08 -2.15
C GLY A 765 2.63 -7.81 -3.31
N LEU A 766 1.30 -7.71 -3.33
CA LEU A 766 0.43 -8.30 -4.33
C LEU A 766 0.09 -7.29 -5.43
N LEU A 767 0.72 -7.42 -6.59
CA LEU A 767 0.47 -6.56 -7.73
C LEU A 767 -0.68 -7.11 -8.56
N ILE A 768 -1.71 -6.28 -8.80
CA ILE A 768 -2.86 -6.61 -9.65
C ILE A 768 -2.73 -5.82 -10.95
N PHE A 769 -2.82 -6.54 -12.07
CA PHE A 769 -2.90 -5.97 -13.41
C PHE A 769 -4.31 -6.22 -13.98
N SER A 770 -4.90 -5.23 -14.64
CA SER A 770 -6.22 -5.36 -15.28
C SER A 770 -6.23 -4.76 -16.68
N LEU A 771 -7.20 -5.17 -17.50
CA LEU A 771 -7.43 -4.61 -18.84
C LEU A 771 -8.13 -3.22 -18.79
N ASP A 772 -8.76 -2.88 -17.66
CA ASP A 772 -9.65 -1.72 -17.55
C ASP A 772 -8.96 -0.37 -17.34
N LYS A 773 -7.68 -0.32 -16.95
CA LYS A 773 -7.01 0.96 -16.66
C LYS A 773 -6.55 1.69 -17.92
N GLY A 774 -7.11 2.89 -18.10
CA GLY A 774 -6.70 3.90 -19.08
C GLY A 774 -7.36 3.74 -20.45
N VAL A 775 -7.43 4.84 -21.20
CA VAL A 775 -8.06 4.87 -22.52
C VAL A 775 -7.17 4.14 -23.53
N VAL A 776 -7.72 3.10 -24.16
CA VAL A 776 -7.15 2.45 -25.34
C VAL A 776 -8.24 2.49 -26.41
N PHE A 777 -7.97 3.15 -27.53
CA PHE A 777 -8.87 3.11 -28.69
C PHE A 777 -8.60 1.82 -29.45
N ASP A 778 -9.57 0.90 -29.42
CA ASP A 778 -9.43 -0.47 -29.91
C ASP A 778 -10.73 -0.90 -30.60
N PRO A 779 -10.95 -0.43 -31.84
CA PRO A 779 -12.17 -0.68 -32.59
C PRO A 779 -12.18 -2.11 -33.17
N TYR A 780 -13.34 -2.54 -33.66
CA TYR A 780 -13.57 -3.88 -34.18
C TYR A 780 -14.41 -3.82 -35.46
N TYR A 781 -13.88 -4.40 -36.55
CA TYR A 781 -14.47 -4.32 -37.89
C TYR A 781 -14.98 -2.90 -38.25
N LEU A 782 -14.11 -1.91 -38.03
CA LEU A 782 -14.38 -0.51 -38.30
C LEU A 782 -14.52 -0.26 -39.81
N SER A 783 -15.59 0.43 -40.21
CA SER A 783 -15.76 0.97 -41.56
C SER A 783 -15.76 2.50 -41.52
N LEU A 784 -15.51 3.15 -42.67
CA LEU A 784 -15.43 4.61 -42.78
C LEU A 784 -16.72 5.35 -42.36
N GLU A 785 -17.86 4.66 -42.42
CA GLU A 785 -19.18 5.16 -42.01
C GLU A 785 -19.36 5.23 -40.49
N VAL A 786 -18.58 4.44 -39.73
CA VAL A 786 -18.70 4.32 -38.28
C VAL A 786 -17.99 5.49 -37.60
N THR A 787 -18.75 6.53 -37.30
CA THR A 787 -18.29 7.70 -36.55
C THR A 787 -19.26 8.04 -35.40
N PRO A 788 -18.81 8.68 -34.30
CA PRO A 788 -19.70 9.13 -33.23
C PRO A 788 -20.84 10.06 -33.69
N LYS A 789 -20.67 10.76 -34.83
CA LYS A 789 -21.72 11.58 -35.45
C LYS A 789 -22.79 10.72 -36.11
N SER A 790 -22.38 9.80 -37.00
CA SER A 790 -23.25 8.83 -37.68
C SER A 790 -24.06 8.00 -36.68
N ILE A 791 -23.42 7.52 -35.61
CA ILE A 791 -24.05 6.76 -34.53
C ILE A 791 -25.18 7.57 -33.84
N ARG A 792 -24.94 8.86 -33.57
CA ARG A 792 -25.95 9.79 -33.03
C ARG A 792 -26.98 10.25 -34.07
N GLU A 793 -26.79 9.95 -35.34
CA GLU A 793 -27.78 10.18 -36.42
C GLU A 793 -28.69 8.97 -36.54
N CYS A 794 -28.16 7.74 -36.64
CA CYS A 794 -28.94 6.51 -36.57
C CYS A 794 -29.82 6.45 -35.30
N LEU A 795 -29.30 6.88 -34.14
CA LEU A 795 -30.08 6.94 -32.91
C LEU A 795 -31.19 8.02 -32.93
N ARG A 796 -31.02 9.12 -33.67
CA ARG A 796 -32.08 10.12 -33.90
C ARG A 796 -33.15 9.63 -34.88
N ASN A 797 -32.78 8.70 -35.78
CA ASN A 797 -33.67 8.06 -36.74
C ASN A 797 -34.38 6.82 -36.16
N GLU A 798 -34.26 6.55 -34.86
CA GLU A 798 -34.80 5.36 -34.18
C GLU A 798 -34.27 4.00 -34.70
N GLU A 799 -33.12 3.99 -35.37
CA GLU A 799 -32.45 2.76 -35.80
C GLU A 799 -31.55 2.19 -34.69
N PHE A 800 -32.16 1.54 -33.70
CA PHE A 800 -31.47 1.10 -32.48
C PHE A 800 -30.50 -0.07 -32.70
N SER A 801 -30.77 -0.97 -33.64
CA SER A 801 -29.88 -2.09 -33.95
C SER A 801 -28.61 -1.65 -34.69
N THR A 802 -28.75 -0.80 -35.72
CA THR A 802 -27.61 -0.29 -36.50
C THR A 802 -26.72 0.61 -35.64
N SER A 803 -27.30 1.56 -34.88
CA SER A 803 -26.55 2.42 -33.96
C SER A 803 -25.80 1.63 -32.88
N LEU A 804 -26.40 0.59 -32.29
CA LEU A 804 -25.73 -0.28 -31.31
C LEU A 804 -24.58 -1.08 -31.93
N ILE A 805 -24.76 -1.66 -33.12
CA ILE A 805 -23.68 -2.35 -33.84
C ILE A 805 -22.53 -1.40 -34.18
N MET A 806 -22.83 -0.20 -34.69
CA MET A 806 -21.81 0.81 -34.99
C MET A 806 -21.05 1.25 -33.72
N ALA A 807 -21.72 1.37 -32.58
CA ALA A 807 -21.07 1.69 -31.31
C ALA A 807 -20.19 0.56 -30.77
N LEU A 808 -20.63 -0.70 -30.89
CA LEU A 808 -19.82 -1.87 -30.53
C LEU A 808 -18.63 -2.07 -31.48
N LYS A 809 -18.73 -1.63 -32.75
CA LYS A 809 -17.61 -1.54 -33.69
C LYS A 809 -16.61 -0.45 -33.29
N LEU A 810 -17.07 0.74 -32.87
CA LEU A 810 -16.18 1.79 -32.39
C LEU A 810 -15.54 1.44 -31.03
N ASN A 811 -16.24 0.66 -30.21
CA ASN A 811 -15.80 0.14 -28.90
C ASN A 811 -15.48 1.23 -27.84
N GLU A 812 -16.10 2.40 -27.94
CA GLU A 812 -16.00 3.46 -26.91
C GLU A 812 -17.04 3.26 -25.80
N GLN A 813 -16.59 2.92 -24.59
CA GLN A 813 -17.47 2.57 -23.45
C GLN A 813 -18.51 3.67 -23.13
N LYS A 814 -18.13 4.96 -23.19
CA LYS A 814 -19.06 6.08 -22.95
C LYS A 814 -20.14 6.20 -24.03
N LEU A 815 -19.79 5.93 -25.29
CA LEU A 815 -20.74 6.00 -26.41
C LEU A 815 -21.69 4.81 -26.39
N ILE A 816 -21.19 3.61 -26.08
CA ILE A 816 -22.03 2.42 -25.86
C ILE A 816 -23.00 2.67 -24.70
N GLN A 817 -22.55 3.27 -23.58
CA GLN A 817 -23.42 3.67 -22.48
C GLN A 817 -24.52 4.65 -22.94
N GLU A 818 -24.14 5.72 -23.64
CA GLU A 818 -25.08 6.74 -24.16
C GLU A 818 -26.21 6.12 -25.01
N ILE A 819 -25.91 5.05 -25.74
CA ILE A 819 -26.86 4.37 -26.64
C ILE A 819 -27.70 3.34 -25.90
N VAL A 820 -27.05 2.48 -25.11
CA VAL A 820 -27.73 1.45 -24.31
C VAL A 820 -28.75 2.10 -23.38
N GLU A 821 -28.44 3.23 -22.74
CA GLU A 821 -29.37 3.95 -21.85
C GLU A 821 -30.45 4.75 -22.58
N LYS A 822 -30.28 5.05 -23.88
CA LYS A 822 -31.30 5.71 -24.73
C LYS A 822 -32.25 4.73 -25.41
N ILE A 823 -31.90 3.46 -25.55
CA ILE A 823 -32.79 2.42 -26.09
C ILE A 823 -33.93 2.16 -25.07
N PRO A 824 -35.21 2.34 -25.45
CA PRO A 824 -36.31 2.09 -24.53
C PRO A 824 -36.47 0.59 -24.26
N TYR A 825 -36.73 0.23 -23.00
CA TYR A 825 -36.77 -1.17 -22.54
C TYR A 825 -37.70 -2.10 -23.34
N LYS A 826 -38.77 -1.55 -23.94
CA LYS A 826 -39.72 -2.29 -24.80
C LYS A 826 -39.10 -2.83 -26.09
N GLN A 827 -38.02 -2.22 -26.58
CA GLN A 827 -37.35 -2.60 -27.83
C GLN A 827 -36.16 -3.54 -27.62
N ILE A 828 -35.69 -3.73 -26.38
CA ILE A 828 -34.60 -4.67 -26.07
C ILE A 828 -34.85 -6.08 -26.66
N PRO A 829 -36.06 -6.69 -26.55
CA PRO A 829 -36.33 -8.00 -27.12
C PRO A 829 -36.33 -8.05 -28.66
N LEU A 830 -36.35 -6.90 -29.33
CA LEU A 830 -36.23 -6.79 -30.80
C LEU A 830 -34.79 -6.54 -31.23
N VAL A 831 -34.05 -5.73 -30.46
CA VAL A 831 -32.65 -5.41 -30.74
C VAL A 831 -31.75 -6.61 -30.51
N VAL A 832 -31.89 -7.33 -29.39
CA VAL A 832 -30.97 -8.43 -29.01
C VAL A 832 -30.95 -9.60 -30.02
N PRO A 833 -32.08 -10.08 -30.57
CA PRO A 833 -32.04 -11.10 -31.64
C PRO A 833 -31.47 -10.61 -32.97
N SER A 834 -31.46 -9.31 -33.22
CA SER A 834 -30.88 -8.72 -34.45
C SER A 834 -29.35 -8.58 -34.40
N LEU A 835 -28.73 -8.75 -33.23
CA LEU A 835 -27.30 -8.68 -33.05
C LEU A 835 -26.62 -9.99 -33.45
N PRO A 836 -25.53 -9.96 -34.23
CA PRO A 836 -24.69 -11.13 -34.44
C PRO A 836 -24.00 -11.58 -33.13
N ASP A 837 -23.71 -12.87 -33.06
CA ASP A 837 -23.24 -13.58 -31.86
C ASP A 837 -21.98 -12.94 -31.23
N ASP A 838 -20.97 -12.57 -32.04
CA ASP A 838 -19.76 -11.85 -31.59
C ASP A 838 -20.07 -10.52 -30.88
N PHE A 839 -21.07 -9.79 -31.36
CA PHE A 839 -21.49 -8.51 -30.79
C PHE A 839 -22.32 -8.70 -29.53
N ALA A 840 -23.12 -9.78 -29.45
CA ALA A 840 -23.87 -10.14 -28.24
C ALA A 840 -22.92 -10.46 -27.06
N HIS A 841 -21.83 -11.20 -27.30
CA HIS A 841 -20.82 -11.49 -26.28
C HIS A 841 -20.11 -10.22 -25.76
N ARG A 842 -19.77 -9.29 -26.67
CA ARG A 842 -19.17 -7.99 -26.31
C ARG A 842 -20.14 -7.10 -25.53
N LEU A 843 -21.41 -7.06 -25.95
CA LEU A 843 -22.46 -6.33 -25.25
C LEU A 843 -22.68 -6.88 -23.84
N LEU A 844 -22.65 -8.21 -23.67
CA LEU A 844 -22.72 -8.84 -22.34
C LEU A 844 -21.55 -8.39 -21.45
N THR A 845 -20.32 -8.43 -21.97
CA THR A 845 -19.12 -7.96 -21.25
C THR A 845 -19.25 -6.50 -20.80
N PHE A 846 -19.80 -5.64 -21.66
CA PHE A 846 -20.10 -4.24 -21.32
C PHE A 846 -21.17 -4.12 -20.22
N ILE A 847 -22.27 -4.86 -20.33
CA ILE A 847 -23.36 -4.87 -19.34
C ILE A 847 -22.86 -5.33 -17.98
N VAL A 848 -22.00 -6.35 -17.91
CA VAL A 848 -21.38 -6.82 -16.65
C VAL A 848 -20.65 -5.68 -15.94
N LYS A 849 -19.84 -4.90 -16.68
CA LYS A 849 -19.13 -3.74 -16.15
C LYS A 849 -20.08 -2.63 -15.68
N MET A 850 -21.16 -2.40 -16.42
CA MET A 850 -22.19 -1.42 -16.04
C MET A 850 -23.02 -1.88 -14.84
N LEU A 851 -23.27 -3.17 -14.66
CA LEU A 851 -24.02 -3.71 -13.52
C LEU A 851 -23.29 -3.44 -12.18
N LEU A 852 -21.96 -3.45 -12.18
CA LEU A 852 -21.13 -3.10 -11.01
C LEU A 852 -21.11 -1.59 -10.71
N THR A 853 -21.19 -0.72 -11.72
CA THR A 853 -20.94 0.72 -11.57
C THR A 853 -22.23 1.57 -11.56
N SER A 854 -23.21 1.23 -12.38
CA SER A 854 -24.40 2.06 -12.64
C SER A 854 -25.45 1.97 -11.51
N PRO A 855 -26.38 2.94 -11.43
CA PRO A 855 -27.57 2.85 -10.58
C PRO A 855 -28.73 2.09 -11.24
N HIS A 856 -28.73 1.90 -12.56
CA HIS A 856 -29.87 1.39 -13.34
C HIS A 856 -29.97 -0.15 -13.34
N LEU A 857 -30.00 -0.76 -12.15
CA LEU A 857 -29.90 -2.21 -11.95
C LEU A 857 -30.94 -3.01 -12.77
N GLU A 858 -32.22 -2.71 -12.64
CA GLU A 858 -33.31 -3.43 -13.34
C GLU A 858 -33.14 -3.40 -14.86
N PHE A 859 -32.73 -2.25 -15.40
CA PHE A 859 -32.52 -2.06 -16.83
C PHE A 859 -31.39 -2.95 -17.36
N TYR A 860 -30.23 -2.95 -16.70
CA TYR A 860 -29.11 -3.81 -17.09
C TYR A 860 -29.39 -5.31 -16.85
N LEU A 861 -30.22 -5.66 -15.87
CA LEU A 861 -30.68 -7.04 -15.67
C LEU A 861 -31.63 -7.51 -16.79
N LEU A 862 -32.52 -6.65 -17.31
CA LEU A 862 -33.36 -6.97 -18.46
C LEU A 862 -32.52 -7.21 -19.73
N TRP A 863 -31.49 -6.39 -19.96
CA TRP A 863 -30.51 -6.62 -21.03
C TRP A 863 -29.76 -7.95 -20.86
N ALA A 864 -29.24 -8.25 -19.68
CA ALA A 864 -28.54 -9.50 -19.42
C ALA A 864 -29.45 -10.73 -19.61
N ASN A 865 -30.68 -10.68 -19.10
CA ASN A 865 -31.66 -11.75 -19.24
C ASN A 865 -32.03 -12.00 -20.71
N THR A 866 -32.36 -10.94 -21.46
CA THR A 866 -32.70 -11.08 -22.89
C THR A 866 -31.53 -11.66 -23.71
N ILE A 867 -30.30 -11.21 -23.48
CA ILE A 867 -29.10 -11.77 -24.14
C ILE A 867 -28.93 -13.26 -23.82
N LEU A 868 -29.05 -13.65 -22.54
CA LEU A 868 -28.96 -15.06 -22.13
C LEU A 868 -30.09 -15.92 -22.74
N THR A 869 -31.33 -15.42 -22.80
CA THR A 869 -32.45 -16.18 -23.38
C THR A 869 -32.31 -16.39 -24.89
N CYS A 870 -31.74 -15.42 -25.63
CA CYS A 870 -31.63 -15.50 -27.09
C CYS A 870 -30.35 -16.20 -27.56
N HIS A 871 -29.22 -15.93 -26.90
CA HIS A 871 -27.89 -16.37 -27.36
C HIS A 871 -27.26 -17.44 -26.46
N GLY A 872 -27.77 -17.67 -25.25
CA GLY A 872 -27.19 -18.60 -24.28
C GLY A 872 -27.34 -20.09 -24.62
N GLN A 873 -28.21 -20.46 -25.56
CA GLN A 873 -28.36 -21.85 -26.02
C GLN A 873 -27.35 -22.28 -27.09
N LYS A 874 -26.62 -21.33 -27.69
CA LYS A 874 -25.60 -21.64 -28.70
C LYS A 874 -24.28 -21.98 -28.04
N GLU A 875 -23.88 -23.25 -28.09
CA GLU A 875 -22.57 -23.70 -27.60
C GLU A 875 -21.44 -22.92 -28.29
N GLY A 876 -20.41 -22.54 -27.52
CA GLY A 876 -19.25 -21.78 -28.00
C GLY A 876 -19.42 -20.27 -28.16
N VAL A 877 -20.66 -19.73 -28.18
CA VAL A 877 -20.88 -18.27 -28.39
C VAL A 877 -20.53 -17.42 -27.16
N MET A 878 -20.79 -17.92 -25.96
CA MET A 878 -20.54 -17.19 -24.71
C MET A 878 -19.33 -17.76 -23.97
N ALA A 879 -18.22 -17.01 -23.97
CA ALA A 879 -17.02 -17.44 -23.25
C ALA A 879 -17.29 -17.56 -21.73
N PRO A 880 -16.85 -18.65 -21.07
CA PRO A 880 -17.17 -18.94 -19.67
C PRO A 880 -16.74 -17.82 -18.72
N GLN A 881 -15.64 -17.14 -19.03
CA GLN A 881 -15.17 -15.94 -18.32
C GLN A 881 -16.26 -14.89 -18.10
N THR A 882 -17.06 -14.61 -19.15
CA THR A 882 -18.09 -13.57 -19.10
C THR A 882 -19.32 -14.00 -18.30
N LEU A 883 -19.61 -15.30 -18.27
CA LEU A 883 -20.66 -15.85 -17.41
C LEU A 883 -20.24 -15.83 -15.93
N VAL A 884 -18.96 -16.13 -15.63
CA VAL A 884 -18.41 -15.99 -14.27
C VAL A 884 -18.43 -14.53 -13.83
N ALA A 885 -18.01 -13.59 -14.69
CA ALA A 885 -18.05 -12.16 -14.39
C ALA A 885 -19.49 -11.63 -14.21
N LEU A 886 -20.45 -12.12 -14.99
CA LEU A 886 -21.87 -11.81 -14.81
C LEU A 886 -22.40 -12.34 -13.48
N HIS A 887 -22.09 -13.59 -13.14
CA HIS A 887 -22.47 -14.21 -11.87
C HIS A 887 -21.84 -13.47 -10.67
N GLN A 888 -20.57 -13.05 -10.79
CA GLN A 888 -19.88 -12.22 -9.83
C GLN A 888 -20.62 -10.89 -9.57
N ALA A 889 -20.94 -10.16 -10.64
CA ALA A 889 -21.63 -8.87 -10.57
C ALA A 889 -23.06 -8.99 -10.04
N TYR A 890 -23.78 -10.03 -10.48
CA TYR A 890 -25.12 -10.36 -10.00
C TYR A 890 -25.11 -10.67 -8.50
N ASN A 891 -24.26 -11.60 -8.04
CA ASN A 891 -24.19 -11.98 -6.62
C ASN A 891 -23.86 -10.78 -5.73
N HIS A 892 -22.88 -9.95 -6.13
CA HIS A 892 -22.50 -8.77 -5.36
C HIS A 892 -23.70 -7.83 -5.14
N ARG A 893 -24.45 -7.51 -6.21
CA ARG A 893 -25.65 -6.68 -6.10
C ARG A 893 -26.78 -7.37 -5.34
N TYR A 894 -27.00 -8.67 -5.60
CA TYR A 894 -28.00 -9.47 -4.92
C TYR A 894 -27.77 -9.51 -3.41
N GLU A 895 -26.54 -9.74 -2.94
CA GLU A 895 -26.23 -9.76 -1.51
C GLU A 895 -26.42 -8.41 -0.83
N THR A 896 -26.07 -7.30 -1.49
CA THR A 896 -26.27 -5.95 -0.94
C THR A 896 -27.75 -5.58 -0.82
N ILE A 897 -28.58 -5.96 -1.79
CA ILE A 897 -29.99 -5.54 -1.85
C ILE A 897 -30.93 -6.55 -1.19
N ASN A 898 -30.76 -7.85 -1.42
CA ASN A 898 -31.73 -8.86 -1.02
C ASN A 898 -31.87 -8.97 0.50
N LYS A 899 -30.76 -8.90 1.25
CA LYS A 899 -30.79 -8.94 2.73
C LYS A 899 -31.69 -7.84 3.30
N ILE A 900 -31.60 -6.62 2.75
CA ILE A 900 -32.41 -5.46 3.15
C ILE A 900 -33.86 -5.63 2.70
N CYS A 901 -34.09 -6.08 1.46
CA CYS A 901 -35.43 -6.26 0.91
C CYS A 901 -36.23 -7.34 1.67
N ASP A 902 -35.62 -8.49 1.94
CA ASP A 902 -36.23 -9.56 2.72
C ASP A 902 -36.49 -9.11 4.16
N PHE A 903 -35.51 -8.50 4.84
CA PHE A 903 -35.69 -7.97 6.20
C PHE A 903 -36.88 -6.99 6.27
N ASN A 904 -36.97 -6.03 5.35
CA ASN A 904 -38.07 -5.07 5.28
C ASN A 904 -39.41 -5.75 4.97
N LYS A 905 -39.44 -6.68 4.02
CA LYS A 905 -40.64 -7.44 3.60
C LYS A 905 -41.20 -8.31 4.73
N TYR A 906 -40.34 -8.99 5.49
CA TYR A 906 -40.75 -9.77 6.65
C TYR A 906 -41.17 -8.88 7.81
N THR A 907 -40.41 -7.82 8.13
CA THR A 907 -40.75 -6.85 9.19
C THR A 907 -42.09 -6.18 8.94
N ILE A 908 -42.34 -5.64 7.74
CA ILE A 908 -43.63 -5.03 7.37
C ILE A 908 -44.77 -6.05 7.46
N ARG A 909 -44.54 -7.32 7.06
CA ARG A 909 -45.55 -8.38 7.16
C ARG A 909 -45.88 -8.73 8.61
N VAL A 910 -44.87 -8.78 9.49
CA VAL A 910 -45.05 -9.01 10.93
C VAL A 910 -45.79 -7.84 11.57
N LEU A 911 -45.38 -6.59 11.32
CA LEU A 911 -46.06 -5.39 11.82
C LEU A 911 -47.52 -5.31 11.36
N LYS A 912 -47.82 -5.64 10.09
CA LYS A 912 -49.21 -5.75 9.59
C LYS A 912 -50.02 -6.83 10.30
N LYS A 913 -49.42 -8.00 10.59
CA LYS A 913 -50.08 -9.06 11.37
C LYS A 913 -50.34 -8.65 12.81
N ILE A 914 -49.37 -8.01 13.48
CA ILE A 914 -49.51 -7.50 14.86
C ILE A 914 -50.59 -6.41 14.90
N SER A 915 -50.59 -5.48 13.96
CA SER A 915 -51.64 -4.45 13.84
C SER A 915 -53.03 -5.06 13.62
N ALA A 916 -53.15 -6.05 12.73
CA ALA A 916 -54.43 -6.75 12.51
C ALA A 916 -54.89 -7.58 13.72
N LEU A 917 -53.97 -8.19 14.48
CA LEU A 917 -54.29 -8.87 15.75
C LEU A 917 -54.71 -7.87 16.83
N LYS A 918 -54.02 -6.72 16.94
CA LYS A 918 -54.40 -5.66 17.87
C LYS A 918 -55.78 -5.10 17.53
N MET A 919 -56.05 -4.79 16.25
CA MET A 919 -57.37 -4.35 15.78
C MET A 919 -58.46 -5.39 16.02
N LYS A 920 -58.16 -6.70 15.92
CA LYS A 920 -59.11 -7.74 16.34
C LYS A 920 -59.33 -7.74 17.85
N ASN A 921 -58.28 -7.64 18.66
CA ASN A 921 -58.39 -7.62 20.12
C ASN A 921 -59.11 -6.36 20.64
N ASP A 922 -58.91 -5.22 19.98
CA ASP A 922 -59.60 -3.95 20.29
C ASP A 922 -61.07 -4.02 19.81
N ALA A 923 -61.36 -4.64 18.65
CA ALA A 923 -62.73 -4.91 18.19
C ALA A 923 -63.47 -5.99 19.02
N PHE A 924 -62.76 -6.79 19.82
CA PHE A 924 -63.33 -7.73 20.79
C PHE A 924 -63.57 -7.07 22.17
N LYS A 925 -63.20 -5.79 22.37
CA LYS A 925 -63.18 -5.17 23.71
C LYS A 925 -64.39 -4.30 24.07
N GLU A 926 -65.25 -3.92 23.13
CA GLU A 926 -66.51 -3.18 23.41
C GLU A 926 -67.62 -3.63 22.45
N PRO A 927 -68.92 -3.59 22.84
CA PRO A 927 -69.45 -2.88 24.01
C PRO A 927 -70.03 -3.79 25.10
N LEU A 928 -69.62 -3.55 26.35
CA LEU A 928 -70.45 -3.73 27.55
C LEU A 928 -70.53 -2.37 28.24
N THR A 929 -71.45 -1.54 27.77
CA THR A 929 -71.71 -0.21 28.33
C THR A 929 -72.55 -0.31 29.61
N GLU A 930 -72.38 0.70 30.47
CA GLU A 930 -73.27 1.09 31.56
C GLU A 930 -73.35 0.11 32.76
N ARG A 931 -72.41 0.30 33.70
CA ARG A 931 -72.78 0.76 35.06
C ARG A 931 -71.66 1.57 35.68
N GLU A 932 -72.07 2.68 36.29
CA GLU A 932 -71.21 3.70 36.90
C GLU A 932 -70.62 3.21 38.24
N ASP A 933 -69.38 3.61 38.48
CA ASP A 933 -68.72 4.00 39.73
C ASP A 933 -69.03 3.22 41.03
N GLU A 934 -68.02 2.57 41.62
CA GLU A 934 -67.25 3.12 42.77
C GLU A 934 -66.09 2.17 43.18
N ASP A 935 -65.01 2.78 43.69
CA ASP A 935 -63.86 2.21 44.45
C ASP A 935 -62.89 1.15 43.86
N GLY A 936 -61.62 1.57 43.76
CA GLY A 936 -60.53 0.84 44.46
C GLY A 936 -59.53 0.02 43.65
N ASP A 937 -58.39 0.64 43.31
CA ASP A 937 -57.05 0.05 43.11
C ASP A 937 -56.91 -1.42 42.63
N ASN A 938 -56.46 -1.59 41.39
CA ASN A 938 -55.32 -2.50 41.12
C ASN A 938 -54.60 -2.16 39.80
N LEU A 939 -53.37 -1.66 39.92
CA LEU A 939 -52.52 -1.25 38.80
C LEU A 939 -51.66 -2.44 38.33
N MET A 940 -51.80 -2.85 37.07
CA MET A 940 -50.95 -3.87 36.45
C MET A 940 -49.52 -3.34 36.19
N LEU A 941 -48.58 -3.70 37.06
CA LEU A 941 -47.14 -3.50 36.84
C LEU A 941 -46.46 -4.82 36.45
N ILE A 942 -46.06 -4.94 35.19
CA ILE A 942 -45.08 -5.96 34.77
C ILE A 942 -43.69 -5.41 35.06
N ARG A 943 -43.03 -5.92 36.10
CA ARG A 943 -41.59 -5.73 36.33
C ARG A 943 -40.83 -6.99 35.95
N SER A 944 -39.75 -6.80 35.21
CA SER A 944 -38.70 -7.77 34.94
C SER A 944 -37.93 -8.10 36.22
N ASN A 945 -37.71 -9.38 36.48
CA ASN A 945 -36.67 -9.86 37.40
C ASN A 945 -35.65 -10.67 36.60
N ASP A 946 -34.47 -10.11 36.40
CA ASP A 946 -33.25 -10.89 36.15
C ASP A 946 -32.78 -11.48 37.49
N GLN A 947 -32.51 -12.78 37.53
CA GLN A 947 -31.50 -13.43 38.40
C GLN A 947 -31.59 -14.96 38.27
N THR A 948 -30.62 -15.57 37.59
CA THR A 948 -30.20 -16.96 37.84
C THR A 948 -28.71 -17.07 37.55
N GLU A 949 -27.90 -17.21 38.60
CA GLU A 949 -26.51 -17.66 38.48
C GLU A 949 -26.45 -19.17 38.19
N SER A 950 -25.27 -19.60 37.77
CA SER A 950 -24.87 -20.98 37.49
C SER A 950 -25.05 -21.95 38.66
N MET A 951 -25.42 -23.19 38.36
CA MET A 951 -24.68 -24.36 38.83
C MET A 951 -24.88 -25.57 37.90
N GLU A 952 -23.89 -26.45 37.89
CA GLU A 952 -23.78 -27.60 37.00
C GLU A 952 -24.64 -28.77 37.50
N THR A 953 -25.15 -29.59 36.57
CA THR A 953 -25.61 -30.96 36.88
C THR A 953 -25.06 -31.92 35.85
N GLU A 954 -24.16 -32.79 36.29
CA GLU A 954 -23.78 -34.01 35.61
C GLU A 954 -25.02 -34.91 35.47
N ASN A 955 -25.21 -35.53 34.31
CA ASN A 955 -26.07 -36.71 34.17
C ASN A 955 -25.23 -37.82 33.53
N SER A 956 -24.85 -38.78 34.38
CA SER A 956 -24.46 -40.13 33.96
C SER A 956 -25.73 -40.96 33.76
N ASP A 957 -25.92 -41.50 32.56
CA ASP A 957 -26.82 -42.63 32.33
C ASP A 957 -25.99 -43.76 31.71
N ASP A 958 -25.68 -44.77 32.53
CA ASP A 958 -25.33 -46.11 32.03
C ASP A 958 -26.63 -46.76 31.52
N ASP A 959 -26.58 -47.39 30.34
CA ASP A 959 -27.40 -48.57 30.14
C ASP A 959 -26.70 -49.55 29.20
N SER A 960 -26.63 -50.80 29.63
CA SER A 960 -25.85 -51.87 29.01
C SER A 960 -26.76 -52.96 28.44
N SER A 961 -26.56 -53.39 27.19
CA SER A 961 -26.79 -54.80 26.80
C SER A 961 -26.25 -55.13 25.40
N GLU A 962 -25.36 -56.13 25.39
CA GLU A 962 -25.33 -57.35 24.54
C GLU A 962 -25.59 -57.31 23.01
N GLU A 963 -24.71 -58.05 22.31
CA GLU A 963 -24.66 -58.47 20.88
C GLU A 963 -24.23 -57.44 19.80
#